data_AF-A0A946WUC9-F1
#
_entry.id   AF-A0A946WUC9-F1
#
_cell.length_a   1.000
_cell.length_b   1.000
_cell.length_c   1.000
_cell.angle_alpha   90.00
_cell.angle_beta   90.00
_cell.angle_gamma   90.00
#
_symmetry.space_group_name_H-M   'P 1'
#
loop_
_entity.id
_entity.type
_entity.pdbx_description
1 polymer ?
#
loop_
_entity_poly.entity_id
_entity_poly.type
_entity_poly.pdbx_seq_one_letter_code
_entity_poly.pdbx_strand_id
1 'polypeptide(L)'
;MKVKLTGRKLLLASGLLFVWLFTMYSPGYSQPTDQEGADQSETSAPESYLLAGLNFIPDDVRERWLGLVNSPESQPYNEFMLEGEHIIRSLGELSEITGGEVPDEEESGGDTYLSLNEQLLSVINLVETKISDEKSDQPASESTEPETEDVDQTAEETEQPEEVAEKPVETEEDIDDADIPVSDPVEQVAEPGIEEIEAMLQDRSTERNEVSEEIKNYRRDLIKKGLKILQEQTANPENRTDPARRDAIAGLYFRFTELTYQESYDLFLEETGNYIDEMNRLSESNPSAASRLVPPEPDYSRVMAMYQKVVDEYPTSEYADDALYNIGVLTSESPSEIDRTNANRIFETLISIYPESNYVLNSLRRIGDYYFQPPINDLESAALAFNQILQQFQDSKYYQEALYKLGWTYYRMSDLPQAVEYFASVLDISYAGDEGGLDAGTLLDIANESINYLGICYAIDPVEWDGAGVDNLAIWLENNPVRKDKYGADVVLQLGDIYNIQLGRYMKAAETYYKFLEVFPLDDRAPEVQAKIVDLYQEGNIFDIERAQIEKINFFTSYNPDSQWWKKNENPATRKKVIPLLEKTLDMIIDELLVQATDAGDRNKYIEYEKYSREYLRFWPKGPNAYKILYKLASVLENKLRQPMLAMREYWQVANEYDDSTYREIAAGRVVAIAQKFNKQEESGRIYVSDDGEILPPLDSTS
;
A
#
# COMPACT_ATOMS: atom_id res chain seq x y z
N MET A 1 -17.43 18.58 17.06
CA MET A 1 -17.51 17.24 16.42
C MET A 1 -16.18 16.95 15.74
N LYS A 2 -15.48 15.88 16.10
CA LYS A 2 -14.27 15.44 15.38
C LYS A 2 -14.69 14.60 14.17
N VAL A 3 -14.36 15.03 12.95
CA VAL A 3 -14.47 14.19 11.76
C VAL A 3 -13.12 13.52 11.54
N LYS A 4 -13.05 12.20 11.78
CA LYS A 4 -11.90 11.40 11.32
C LYS A 4 -12.00 11.25 9.81
N LEU A 5 -11.12 11.91 9.05
CA LEU A 5 -10.90 11.63 7.64
C LEU A 5 -9.90 10.47 7.52
N THR A 6 -10.31 9.37 6.90
CA THR A 6 -9.48 8.19 6.62
C THR A 6 -8.73 8.32 5.30
N GLY A 7 -7.50 7.79 5.23
CA GLY A 7 -6.51 8.05 4.16
C GLY A 7 -6.95 7.82 2.70
N ARG A 8 -8.00 7.02 2.44
CA ARG A 8 -8.54 6.77 1.08
C ARG A 8 -8.93 8.03 0.28
N LYS A 9 -9.14 9.19 0.92
CA LYS A 9 -9.41 10.45 0.20
C LYS A 9 -8.18 11.27 -0.17
N LEU A 10 -7.00 10.99 0.40
CA LEU A 10 -5.75 11.64 0.00
C LEU A 10 -5.25 11.09 -1.35
N LEU A 11 -5.29 9.77 -1.51
CA LEU A 11 -4.90 9.06 -2.73
C LEU A 11 -5.71 9.44 -3.97
N LEU A 12 -7.02 9.72 -3.81
CA LEU A 12 -7.86 10.22 -4.91
C LEU A 12 -7.49 11.65 -5.33
N ALA A 13 -6.99 12.48 -4.41
CA ALA A 13 -6.54 13.83 -4.72
C ALA A 13 -5.16 13.83 -5.42
N SER A 14 -4.22 13.00 -4.98
CA SER A 14 -2.91 12.85 -5.63
C SER A 14 -3.03 12.20 -7.02
N GLY A 15 -3.87 11.17 -7.19
CA GLY A 15 -4.12 10.55 -8.49
C GLY A 15 -4.74 11.51 -9.52
N LEU A 16 -5.70 12.34 -9.11
CA LEU A 16 -6.27 13.37 -9.99
C LEU A 16 -5.27 14.49 -10.32
N LEU A 17 -4.40 14.87 -9.38
CA LEU A 17 -3.33 15.84 -9.64
C LEU A 17 -2.31 15.29 -10.66
N PHE A 18 -1.96 14.00 -10.55
CA PHE A 18 -1.02 13.33 -11.46
C PHE A 18 -1.59 13.23 -12.88
N VAL A 19 -2.87 12.83 -13.03
CA VAL A 19 -3.55 12.81 -14.34
C VAL A 19 -3.62 14.21 -14.95
N TRP A 20 -3.92 15.23 -14.14
CA TRP A 20 -4.00 16.63 -14.62
C TRP A 20 -2.64 17.15 -15.12
N LEU A 21 -1.56 16.93 -14.35
CA LEU A 21 -0.19 17.26 -14.75
C LEU A 21 0.24 16.51 -16.02
N PHE A 22 -0.06 15.21 -16.13
CA PHE A 22 0.31 14.40 -17.29
C PHE A 22 -0.43 14.85 -18.57
N THR A 23 -1.67 15.33 -18.46
CA THR A 23 -2.42 15.90 -19.59
C THR A 23 -1.91 17.26 -20.07
N MET A 24 -1.23 18.05 -19.22
CA MET A 24 -0.63 19.33 -19.64
C MET A 24 0.73 19.18 -20.33
N TYR A 25 1.48 18.13 -20.02
CA TYR A 25 2.88 17.97 -20.48
C TYR A 25 3.09 16.99 -21.65
N SER A 26 2.01 16.43 -22.23
CA SER A 26 2.10 15.63 -23.46
C SER A 26 2.05 16.49 -24.73
N PRO A 27 3.13 16.58 -25.54
CA PRO A 27 3.16 17.41 -26.74
C PRO A 27 2.42 16.74 -27.90
N GLY A 28 1.09 16.88 -27.98
CA GLY A 28 0.36 16.25 -29.10
C GLY A 28 -1.17 16.31 -29.16
N TYR A 29 -1.86 17.15 -28.38
CA TYR A 29 -3.33 17.24 -28.46
C TYR A 29 -3.86 18.67 -28.68
N SER A 30 -4.30 18.95 -29.91
CA SER A 30 -5.09 20.14 -30.23
C SER A 30 -6.57 19.90 -29.94
N GLN A 31 -7.16 20.66 -29.04
CA GLN A 31 -8.61 20.73 -28.80
C GLN A 31 -9.15 22.11 -29.24
N PRO A 32 -10.44 22.22 -29.60
CA PRO A 32 -10.92 23.24 -30.52
C PRO A 32 -11.24 24.59 -29.85
N THR A 33 -11.23 25.62 -30.69
CA THR A 33 -11.74 26.96 -30.39
C THR A 33 -13.27 26.96 -30.22
N ASP A 34 -13.75 27.53 -29.11
CA ASP A 34 -14.84 28.53 -29.04
C ASP A 34 -15.61 28.43 -27.71
N GLN A 35 -15.45 29.40 -26.81
CA GLN A 35 -16.51 30.39 -26.51
C GLN A 35 -16.06 31.47 -25.51
N GLU A 36 -16.78 32.59 -25.53
CA GLU A 36 -16.40 33.88 -24.95
C GLU A 36 -16.79 34.03 -23.47
N GLY A 37 -15.98 34.77 -22.71
CA GLY A 37 -16.49 35.72 -21.71
C GLY A 37 -16.29 35.43 -20.22
N ALA A 38 -15.15 35.87 -19.67
CA ALA A 38 -15.06 36.45 -18.31
C ALA A 38 -13.77 37.28 -18.14
N ASP A 39 -13.83 38.27 -17.26
CA ASP A 39 -12.86 39.35 -17.00
C ASP A 39 -11.37 38.98 -16.86
N GLN A 40 -10.50 39.92 -17.25
CA GLN A 40 -9.08 39.96 -16.87
C GLN A 40 -8.85 41.02 -15.78
N SER A 41 -8.60 40.60 -14.54
CA SER A 41 -7.73 41.31 -13.59
C SER A 41 -7.31 40.41 -12.43
N GLU A 42 -6.23 40.77 -11.74
CA GLU A 42 -5.59 40.05 -10.62
C GLU A 42 -4.69 38.84 -10.97
N THR A 43 -3.58 39.13 -11.66
CA THR A 43 -2.38 38.28 -11.64
C THR A 43 -1.39 38.77 -10.57
N SER A 44 -1.45 38.20 -9.37
CA SER A 44 -0.37 38.28 -8.37
C SER A 44 -0.45 37.17 -7.32
N ALA A 45 0.71 36.60 -6.97
CA ALA A 45 1.01 35.65 -5.89
C ALA A 45 0.60 34.16 -6.07
N PRO A 46 1.60 33.26 -6.00
CA PRO A 46 1.45 31.87 -5.54
C PRO A 46 2.21 31.55 -4.23
N GLU A 47 2.81 32.52 -3.54
CA GLU A 47 3.57 32.27 -2.28
C GLU A 47 2.69 32.14 -1.02
N SER A 48 1.46 32.66 -1.04
CA SER A 48 0.61 32.77 0.17
C SER A 48 -0.12 31.49 0.59
N TYR A 49 -0.10 30.43 -0.22
CA TYR A 49 -0.80 29.17 0.08
C TYR A 49 0.07 28.10 0.75
N LEU A 50 1.41 28.19 0.67
CA LEU A 50 2.33 27.26 1.34
C LEU A 50 2.43 27.53 2.86
N LEU A 51 2.38 28.79 3.28
CA LEU A 51 2.53 29.20 4.69
C LEU A 51 1.29 28.96 5.58
N ALA A 52 0.12 28.70 5.00
CA ALA A 52 -1.11 28.50 5.77
C ALA A 52 -1.26 27.06 6.34
N GLY A 53 -0.49 26.09 5.85
CA GLY A 53 -0.61 24.67 6.24
C GLY A 53 0.09 24.26 7.54
N LEU A 54 1.12 25.01 7.97
CA LEU A 54 2.03 24.59 9.05
C LEU A 54 1.46 24.80 10.47
N ASN A 55 0.43 25.63 10.63
CA ASN A 55 -0.15 25.98 11.94
C ASN A 55 -1.21 24.99 12.47
N PHE A 56 -1.37 23.81 11.85
CA PHE A 56 -2.33 22.78 12.27
C PHE A 56 -1.70 21.40 12.53
N ILE A 57 -0.37 21.31 12.60
CA ILE A 57 0.37 20.09 12.92
C ILE A 57 0.60 20.03 14.44
N PRO A 58 0.11 18.99 15.15
CA PRO A 58 0.45 18.74 16.56
C PRO A 58 1.95 18.57 16.77
N ASP A 59 2.49 19.01 17.90
CA ASP A 59 3.95 19.08 18.10
C ASP A 59 4.61 17.68 18.10
N ASP A 60 3.92 16.62 18.52
CA ASP A 60 4.37 15.22 18.40
C ASP A 60 4.47 14.73 16.94
N VAL A 61 3.69 15.33 16.04
CA VAL A 61 3.78 15.11 14.60
C VAL A 61 4.87 15.99 13.99
N ARG A 62 5.13 17.19 14.52
CA ARG A 62 6.25 18.05 14.10
C ARG A 62 7.59 17.43 14.45
N GLU A 63 7.78 16.92 15.67
CA GLU A 63 9.00 16.19 16.05
C GLU A 63 9.19 14.91 15.23
N ARG A 64 8.11 14.15 14.96
CA ARG A 64 8.20 12.99 14.05
C ARG A 64 8.52 13.38 12.61
N TRP A 65 8.05 14.54 12.12
CA TRP A 65 8.38 15.00 10.78
C TRP A 65 9.83 15.51 10.69
N LEU A 66 10.33 16.20 11.72
CA LEU A 66 11.74 16.56 11.84
C LEU A 66 12.64 15.31 11.95
N GLY A 67 12.22 14.29 12.70
CA GLY A 67 12.89 12.98 12.75
C GLY A 67 12.85 12.21 11.43
N LEU A 68 11.83 12.42 10.59
CA LEU A 68 11.74 11.83 9.24
C LEU A 68 12.52 12.61 8.17
N VAL A 69 12.65 13.93 8.32
CA VAL A 69 13.55 14.76 7.50
C VAL A 69 15.02 14.47 7.85
N ASN A 70 15.31 14.09 9.10
CA ASN A 70 16.61 13.59 9.56
C ASN A 70 16.80 12.07 9.39
N SER A 71 16.19 11.45 8.37
CA SER A 71 16.33 10.00 8.14
C SER A 71 16.71 9.67 6.68
N PRO A 72 17.97 9.90 6.31
CA PRO A 72 18.74 8.86 5.64
C PRO A 72 20.09 8.54 6.35
N GLU A 73 20.14 8.68 7.68
CA GLU A 73 21.36 8.57 8.51
C GLU A 73 21.91 7.13 8.72
N SER A 74 21.73 6.22 7.75
CA SER A 74 22.29 4.85 7.85
C SER A 74 22.57 4.09 6.55
N GLN A 75 22.25 4.61 5.36
CA GLN A 75 22.64 3.93 4.11
C GLN A 75 23.97 4.47 3.54
N PRO A 76 24.12 5.76 3.18
CA PRO A 76 25.38 6.24 2.59
C PRO A 76 26.60 6.08 3.51
N TYR A 77 26.38 6.18 4.82
CA TYR A 77 27.41 6.05 5.84
C TYR A 77 27.89 4.61 6.05
N ASN A 78 26.97 3.63 5.99
CA ASN A 78 27.34 2.21 6.14
C ASN A 78 27.84 1.61 4.81
N GLU A 79 27.29 2.02 3.67
CA GLU A 79 27.77 1.60 2.35
C GLU A 79 29.24 2.04 2.13
N PHE A 80 29.59 3.28 2.44
CA PHE A 80 30.98 3.77 2.32
C PHE A 80 31.98 3.05 3.25
N MET A 81 31.57 2.69 4.47
CA MET A 81 32.41 1.92 5.40
C MET A 81 32.65 0.50 4.86
N LEU A 82 31.60 -0.18 4.38
CA LEU A 82 31.71 -1.50 3.74
C LEU A 82 32.59 -1.44 2.48
N GLU A 83 32.41 -0.44 1.62
CA GLU A 83 33.23 -0.23 0.41
C GLU A 83 34.72 -0.08 0.73
N GLY A 84 35.07 0.68 1.77
CA GLY A 84 36.44 0.82 2.25
C GLY A 84 37.05 -0.52 2.71
N GLU A 85 36.32 -1.27 3.55
CA GLU A 85 36.72 -2.60 4.00
C GLU A 85 36.89 -3.58 2.82
N HIS A 86 36.00 -3.55 1.83
CA HIS A 86 36.08 -4.39 0.64
C HIS A 86 37.29 -4.04 -0.24
N ILE A 87 37.61 -2.76 -0.43
CA ILE A 87 38.81 -2.31 -1.16
C ILE A 87 40.09 -2.74 -0.42
N ILE A 88 40.14 -2.56 0.89
CA ILE A 88 41.25 -3.02 1.74
C ILE A 88 41.45 -4.53 1.57
N ARG A 89 40.37 -5.31 1.63
CA ARG A 89 40.41 -6.77 1.49
C ARG A 89 40.93 -7.22 0.13
N SER A 90 40.42 -6.65 -0.97
CA SER A 90 40.91 -6.98 -2.32
C SER A 90 42.38 -6.60 -2.54
N LEU A 91 42.86 -5.52 -1.91
CA LEU A 91 44.29 -5.17 -1.90
C LEU A 91 45.12 -6.11 -1.01
N GLY A 92 44.57 -6.56 0.12
CA GLY A 92 45.17 -7.55 1.02
C GLY A 92 45.35 -8.91 0.35
N GLU A 93 44.29 -9.43 -0.29
CA GLU A 93 44.33 -10.67 -1.08
C GLU A 93 45.39 -10.59 -2.19
N LEU A 94 45.47 -9.47 -2.92
CA LEU A 94 46.56 -9.24 -3.90
C LEU A 94 47.95 -9.23 -3.24
N SER A 95 48.10 -8.64 -2.05
CA SER A 95 49.35 -8.65 -1.29
C SER A 95 49.74 -10.09 -0.90
N GLU A 96 48.82 -10.88 -0.35
CA GLU A 96 49.10 -12.27 0.05
C GLU A 96 49.51 -13.14 -1.15
N ILE A 97 48.78 -13.05 -2.27
CA ILE A 97 49.05 -13.83 -3.49
C ILE A 97 50.33 -13.34 -4.21
N THR A 98 50.83 -12.13 -3.89
CA THR A 98 52.14 -11.62 -4.34
C THR A 98 53.27 -11.82 -3.32
N GLY A 99 52.99 -12.38 -2.13
CA GLY A 99 54.00 -12.74 -1.13
C GLY A 99 54.25 -11.69 -0.04
N GLY A 100 53.34 -10.74 0.16
CA GLY A 100 53.40 -9.73 1.21
C GLY A 100 52.44 -10.00 2.37
N GLU A 101 52.99 -10.10 3.59
CA GLU A 101 52.22 -10.17 4.84
C GLU A 101 51.23 -9.00 5.02
N VAL A 102 50.06 -9.33 5.56
CA VAL A 102 48.98 -8.42 5.98
C VAL A 102 49.21 -7.99 7.45
N PRO A 103 48.90 -6.74 7.85
CA PRO A 103 48.99 -6.33 9.26
C PRO A 103 47.87 -6.96 10.11
N ASP A 104 48.19 -7.40 11.32
CA ASP A 104 47.19 -7.95 12.26
C ASP A 104 46.16 -6.90 12.72
N GLU A 105 44.91 -7.34 12.91
CA GLU A 105 43.82 -6.56 13.51
C GLU A 105 44.04 -6.40 15.03
N GLU A 106 44.47 -5.24 15.53
CA GLU A 106 44.26 -4.91 16.96
C GLU A 106 44.12 -3.41 17.29
N GLU A 107 43.11 -3.13 18.13
CA GLU A 107 42.81 -1.91 18.90
C GLU A 107 42.80 -0.52 18.21
N SER A 108 41.61 -0.10 17.73
CA SER A 108 41.22 1.32 17.78
C SER A 108 39.78 1.51 18.28
N GLY A 109 39.62 1.87 19.56
CA GLY A 109 38.37 2.37 20.11
C GLY A 109 38.26 3.88 19.97
N GLY A 110 37.57 4.38 18.93
CA GLY A 110 37.30 5.80 18.72
C GLY A 110 36.87 6.11 17.28
N ASP A 111 35.85 6.97 17.13
CA ASP A 111 35.25 7.52 15.90
C ASP A 111 35.71 6.91 14.56
N THR A 112 34.91 5.94 14.10
CA THR A 112 35.16 4.99 13.00
C THR A 112 35.57 5.59 11.65
N TYR A 113 35.17 6.83 11.34
CA TYR A 113 35.45 7.46 10.05
C TYR A 113 36.94 7.81 9.84
N LEU A 114 37.67 8.16 10.90
CA LEU A 114 39.11 8.45 10.78
C LEU A 114 39.95 7.17 10.74
N SER A 115 39.57 6.16 11.54
CA SER A 115 40.27 4.88 11.64
C SER A 115 40.33 4.13 10.29
N LEU A 116 39.20 3.98 9.59
CA LEU A 116 39.17 3.27 8.30
C LEU A 116 39.97 3.99 7.20
N ASN A 117 39.94 5.33 7.21
CA ASN A 117 40.72 6.15 6.28
C ASN A 117 42.23 6.01 6.52
N GLU A 118 42.67 5.93 7.77
CA GLU A 118 44.08 5.64 8.12
C GLU A 118 44.47 4.20 7.72
N GLN A 119 43.59 3.21 7.90
CA GLN A 119 43.82 1.83 7.46
C GLN A 119 43.98 1.73 5.94
N LEU A 120 43.07 2.33 5.16
CA LEU A 120 43.11 2.30 3.69
C LEU A 120 44.34 3.04 3.14
N LEU A 121 44.73 4.15 3.78
CA LEU A 121 46.01 4.82 3.53
C LEU A 121 47.22 3.95 3.92
N SER A 122 47.15 3.20 5.03
CA SER A 122 48.25 2.33 5.46
C SER A 122 48.49 1.19 4.46
N VAL A 123 47.43 0.56 3.94
CA VAL A 123 47.53 -0.51 2.94
C VAL A 123 48.08 0.03 1.61
N ILE A 124 47.59 1.18 1.15
CA ILE A 124 48.14 1.85 -0.04
C ILE A 124 49.62 2.21 0.15
N ASN A 125 50.01 2.76 1.31
CA ASN A 125 51.39 3.12 1.60
C ASN A 125 52.31 1.88 1.74
N LEU A 126 51.81 0.76 2.28
CA LEU A 126 52.53 -0.51 2.39
C LEU A 126 52.80 -1.13 1.02
N VAL A 127 51.81 -1.07 0.12
CA VAL A 127 51.94 -1.47 -1.29
C VAL A 127 52.94 -0.55 -2.01
N GLU A 128 52.87 0.77 -1.82
CA GLU A 128 53.83 1.71 -2.44
C GLU A 128 55.28 1.54 -1.91
N THR A 129 55.48 1.18 -0.63
CA THR A 129 56.84 0.94 -0.09
C THR A 129 57.46 -0.33 -0.67
N LYS A 130 56.75 -1.48 -0.66
CA LYS A 130 57.29 -2.74 -1.21
C LYS A 130 57.56 -2.67 -2.73
N ILE A 131 56.72 -1.97 -3.50
CA ILE A 131 56.97 -1.70 -4.94
C ILE A 131 58.22 -0.81 -5.16
N SER A 132 58.61 -0.01 -4.16
CA SER A 132 59.86 0.76 -4.20
C SER A 132 61.09 -0.10 -3.87
N ASP A 133 60.95 -1.04 -2.92
CA ASP A 133 62.03 -1.92 -2.47
C ASP A 133 62.39 -2.98 -3.52
N GLU A 134 61.41 -3.61 -4.20
CA GLU A 134 61.67 -4.56 -5.30
C GLU A 134 62.41 -3.93 -6.50
N LYS A 135 62.30 -2.61 -6.70
CA LYS A 135 63.05 -1.87 -7.72
C LYS A 135 64.49 -1.55 -7.31
N SER A 136 64.87 -1.79 -6.06
CA SER A 136 66.21 -1.49 -5.54
C SER A 136 67.21 -2.64 -5.72
N ASP A 137 66.74 -3.89 -5.86
CA ASP A 137 67.58 -5.07 -5.71
C ASP A 137 68.02 -5.72 -7.04
N GLN A 138 69.15 -5.26 -7.59
CA GLN A 138 70.12 -6.10 -8.31
C GLN A 138 71.57 -5.57 -8.14
N PRO A 139 72.59 -6.45 -8.13
CA PRO A 139 73.41 -6.57 -6.91
C PRO A 139 74.86 -6.06 -7.02
N ALA A 140 75.49 -5.76 -5.87
CA ALA A 140 76.95 -5.67 -5.75
C ALA A 140 77.53 -5.93 -4.34
N SER A 141 78.38 -6.96 -4.26
CA SER A 141 79.53 -7.18 -3.34
C SER A 141 79.35 -7.26 -1.81
N GLU A 142 79.49 -8.49 -1.32
CA GLU A 142 80.22 -8.95 -0.13
C GLU A 142 80.91 -7.90 0.79
N SER A 143 80.61 -7.95 2.08
CA SER A 143 81.65 -8.18 3.11
C SER A 143 81.08 -8.84 4.38
N THR A 144 81.90 -9.64 5.04
CA THR A 144 81.56 -10.63 6.08
C THR A 144 81.68 -10.09 7.52
N GLU A 145 80.71 -10.45 8.38
CA GLU A 145 80.83 -10.88 9.81
C GLU A 145 81.61 -10.02 10.85
N PRO A 146 81.49 -10.29 12.19
CA PRO A 146 80.70 -11.31 12.89
C PRO A 146 79.80 -10.81 14.05
N GLU A 147 79.13 -11.78 14.67
CA GLU A 147 78.30 -11.83 15.89
C GLU A 147 78.96 -11.27 17.18
N THR A 148 78.13 -10.95 18.17
CA THR A 148 78.37 -11.26 19.61
C THR A 148 77.05 -11.49 20.35
N GLU A 149 77.02 -12.53 21.20
CA GLU A 149 75.92 -12.90 22.13
C GLU A 149 76.01 -12.16 23.48
N ASP A 150 74.88 -12.12 24.22
CA ASP A 150 74.69 -12.26 25.69
C ASP A 150 73.30 -11.66 26.04
N VAL A 151 72.28 -12.31 26.63
CA VAL A 151 72.12 -13.34 27.70
C VAL A 151 72.12 -12.79 29.15
N ASP A 152 70.92 -12.55 29.69
CA ASP A 152 70.41 -12.86 31.06
C ASP A 152 68.92 -12.36 31.09
N GLN A 153 67.86 -13.08 31.47
CA GLN A 153 67.52 -13.80 32.72
C GLN A 153 67.61 -12.93 33.99
N THR A 154 66.69 -12.92 34.97
CA THR A 154 65.34 -13.51 35.20
C THR A 154 64.76 -12.84 36.47
N ALA A 155 63.43 -12.72 36.62
CA ALA A 155 62.75 -12.76 37.93
C ALA A 155 61.24 -13.01 37.76
N GLU A 156 60.69 -13.94 38.54
CA GLU A 156 59.28 -14.38 38.55
C GLU A 156 58.46 -13.68 39.65
N GLU A 157 57.12 -13.66 39.54
CA GLU A 157 56.27 -14.22 40.62
C GLU A 157 54.84 -14.57 40.15
N THR A 158 54.35 -15.69 40.67
CA THR A 158 53.08 -16.45 40.49
C THR A 158 51.88 -15.87 41.29
N GLU A 159 50.59 -16.27 41.23
CA GLU A 159 49.72 -17.13 40.38
C GLU A 159 48.24 -16.87 40.79
N GLN A 160 47.28 -16.88 39.83
CA GLN A 160 45.87 -17.38 39.83
C GLN A 160 44.88 -17.19 41.04
N PRO A 161 43.60 -17.63 40.98
CA PRO A 161 42.50 -17.06 40.16
C PRO A 161 41.17 -16.82 40.97
N GLU A 162 40.15 -16.22 40.36
CA GLU A 162 38.78 -16.10 40.93
C GLU A 162 37.68 -16.74 40.06
N GLU A 163 36.69 -17.38 40.68
CA GLU A 163 35.40 -17.73 40.08
C GLU A 163 34.29 -17.87 41.16
N VAL A 164 33.03 -17.64 40.75
CA VAL A 164 31.74 -18.02 41.41
C VAL A 164 31.25 -17.21 42.65
N ALA A 165 30.14 -16.48 42.49
CA ALA A 165 28.85 -16.78 43.18
C ALA A 165 27.67 -15.85 42.81
N GLU A 166 26.46 -16.42 42.74
CA GLU A 166 25.16 -15.77 42.43
C GLU A 166 24.42 -15.19 43.68
N LYS A 167 23.27 -14.51 43.41
CA LYS A 167 21.98 -14.40 44.21
C LYS A 167 21.65 -13.03 44.86
N PRO A 168 20.38 -12.76 45.29
CA PRO A 168 19.16 -12.71 44.46
C PRO A 168 18.19 -11.53 44.86
N VAL A 169 16.92 -11.63 44.45
CA VAL A 169 15.77 -10.71 44.63
C VAL A 169 15.13 -10.72 46.04
N GLU A 170 14.69 -9.56 46.55
CA GLU A 170 13.59 -9.27 47.55
C GLU A 170 13.61 -7.74 47.86
N THR A 171 12.55 -6.94 48.12
CA THR A 171 11.06 -6.97 47.95
C THR A 171 10.48 -5.52 48.10
N GLU A 172 9.18 -5.27 47.89
CA GLU A 172 8.49 -3.98 48.15
C GLU A 172 8.20 -3.73 49.66
N GLU A 173 8.28 -2.47 50.15
CA GLU A 173 7.40 -1.92 51.22
C GLU A 173 7.46 -0.37 51.32
N ASP A 174 6.42 0.24 51.91
CA ASP A 174 6.10 1.69 51.88
C ASP A 174 6.99 2.62 52.75
N ILE A 175 7.16 3.88 52.33
CA ILE A 175 7.50 5.01 53.23
C ILE A 175 6.71 6.29 52.86
N ASP A 176 6.15 6.93 53.91
CA ASP A 176 5.30 8.12 53.95
C ASP A 176 5.96 9.47 53.54
N ASP A 177 5.10 10.48 53.33
CA ASP A 177 5.44 11.90 53.11
C ASP A 177 6.35 12.53 54.19
N ALA A 178 7.56 12.97 53.83
CA ALA A 178 8.21 14.19 54.36
C ALA A 178 9.49 14.59 53.56
N ASP A 179 9.74 15.90 53.46
CA ASP A 179 10.98 16.55 52.98
C ASP A 179 11.46 16.24 51.55
N ILE A 180 10.71 16.75 50.56
CA ILE A 180 11.28 17.06 49.22
C ILE A 180 12.12 18.35 49.34
N PRO A 181 13.43 18.35 48.98
CA PRO A 181 14.18 19.57 48.80
C PRO A 181 13.64 20.32 47.59
N VAL A 182 13.36 21.63 47.74
CA VAL A 182 12.95 22.48 46.61
C VAL A 182 14.08 22.50 45.58
N SER A 183 13.89 21.82 44.45
CA SER A 183 14.76 21.94 43.29
C SER A 183 14.70 23.37 42.76
N ASP A 184 15.84 23.91 42.36
CA ASP A 184 15.92 25.21 41.70
C ASP A 184 14.96 25.28 40.49
N PRO A 185 14.38 26.45 40.20
CA PRO A 185 13.47 26.58 39.06
C PRO A 185 14.20 26.24 37.77
N VAL A 186 13.69 25.23 37.06
CA VAL A 186 14.16 24.88 35.71
C VAL A 186 14.16 26.14 34.87
N GLU A 187 15.36 26.55 34.44
CA GLU A 187 15.54 27.69 33.57
C GLU A 187 14.79 27.39 32.26
N GLN A 188 13.75 28.18 31.97
CA GLN A 188 13.02 28.06 30.71
C GLN A 188 13.97 28.49 29.59
N VAL A 189 14.67 27.51 29.02
CA VAL A 189 15.37 27.66 27.74
C VAL A 189 14.32 28.13 26.75
N ALA A 190 14.48 29.35 26.24
CA ALA A 190 13.57 29.88 25.24
C ALA A 190 13.65 28.98 24.00
N GLU A 191 12.50 28.57 23.47
CA GLU A 191 12.46 27.91 22.16
C GLU A 191 13.06 28.86 21.12
N PRO A 192 14.03 28.41 20.31
CA PRO A 192 14.73 29.28 19.37
C PRO A 192 13.76 29.91 18.37
N GLY A 193 13.97 31.17 18.06
CA GLY A 193 13.14 31.89 17.10
C GLY A 193 13.26 31.30 15.69
N ILE A 194 12.29 31.58 14.81
CA ILE A 194 12.33 31.09 13.41
C ILE A 194 13.65 31.49 12.72
N GLU A 195 14.12 32.73 12.90
CA GLU A 195 15.40 33.23 12.37
C GLU A 195 16.62 32.48 12.94
N GLU A 196 16.54 31.99 14.18
CA GLU A 196 17.60 31.25 14.87
C GLU A 196 17.62 29.78 14.43
N ILE A 197 16.44 29.19 14.21
CA ILE A 197 16.28 27.88 13.55
C ILE A 197 16.80 27.92 12.11
N GLU A 198 16.46 28.97 11.35
CA GLU A 198 16.96 29.18 9.99
C GLU A 198 18.49 29.32 9.97
N ALA A 199 19.08 30.08 10.88
CA ALA A 199 20.53 30.17 11.04
C ALA A 199 21.18 28.82 11.39
N MET A 200 20.63 28.07 12.35
CA MET A 200 21.13 26.74 12.72
C MET A 200 20.99 25.70 11.60
N LEU A 201 19.94 25.81 10.77
CA LEU A 201 19.77 24.98 9.57
C LEU A 201 20.77 25.38 8.48
N GLN A 202 21.07 26.66 8.33
CA GLN A 202 22.02 27.17 7.36
C GLN A 202 23.47 26.82 7.74
N ASP A 203 23.85 26.92 9.02
CA ASP A 203 25.16 26.49 9.52
C ASP A 203 25.34 24.98 9.33
N ARG A 204 24.38 24.14 9.76
CA ARG A 204 24.42 22.69 9.49
C ARG A 204 24.43 22.36 8.01
N SER A 205 23.75 23.14 7.16
CA SER A 205 23.80 22.94 5.71
C SER A 205 25.19 23.25 5.16
N THR A 206 25.91 24.20 5.76
CA THR A 206 27.28 24.59 5.37
C THR A 206 28.26 23.51 5.78
N GLU A 207 28.25 23.08 7.05
CA GLU A 207 29.07 21.96 7.56
C GLU A 207 28.86 20.68 6.74
N ARG A 208 27.60 20.33 6.43
CA ARG A 208 27.25 19.18 5.58
C ARG A 208 27.79 19.31 4.15
N ASN A 209 27.78 20.52 3.59
CA ASN A 209 28.31 20.75 2.25
C ASN A 209 29.85 20.68 2.23
N GLU A 210 30.53 21.17 3.26
CA GLU A 210 31.99 21.04 3.42
C GLU A 210 32.42 19.58 3.52
N VAL A 211 31.77 18.79 4.40
CA VAL A 211 32.03 17.34 4.53
C VAL A 211 31.74 16.59 3.22
N SER A 212 30.68 16.97 2.50
CA SER A 212 30.36 16.39 1.17
C SER A 212 31.47 16.64 0.14
N GLU A 213 32.02 17.86 0.07
CA GLU A 213 33.13 18.16 -0.84
C GLU A 213 34.45 17.48 -0.43
N GLU A 214 34.72 17.30 0.88
CA GLU A 214 35.86 16.49 1.32
C GLU A 214 35.75 15.04 0.86
N ILE A 215 34.57 14.41 1.02
CA ILE A 215 34.29 13.04 0.55
C ILE A 215 34.49 12.93 -0.97
N LYS A 216 33.94 13.86 -1.77
CA LYS A 216 34.12 13.86 -3.24
C LYS A 216 35.59 13.97 -3.64
N ASN A 217 36.35 14.84 -2.97
CA ASN A 217 37.77 15.02 -3.28
C ASN A 217 38.62 13.81 -2.86
N TYR A 218 38.29 13.15 -1.76
CA TYR A 218 38.91 11.89 -1.33
C TYR A 218 38.60 10.76 -2.33
N ARG A 219 37.33 10.59 -2.73
CA ARG A 219 36.89 9.64 -3.77
C ARG A 219 37.70 9.81 -5.06
N ARG A 220 37.86 11.04 -5.55
CA ARG A 220 38.68 11.39 -6.74
C ARG A 220 40.15 10.96 -6.60
N ASP A 221 40.76 11.12 -5.43
CA ASP A 221 42.15 10.72 -5.19
C ASP A 221 42.31 9.20 -5.08
N LEU A 222 41.39 8.51 -4.39
CA LEU A 222 41.35 7.04 -4.35
C LEU A 222 41.21 6.42 -5.74
N ILE A 223 40.28 6.92 -6.54
CA ILE A 223 40.09 6.54 -7.94
C ILE A 223 41.39 6.68 -8.73
N LYS A 224 42.06 7.82 -8.60
CA LYS A 224 43.30 8.13 -9.33
C LYS A 224 44.46 7.22 -8.92
N LYS A 225 44.60 6.93 -7.61
CA LYS A 225 45.58 5.97 -7.07
C LYS A 225 45.27 4.55 -7.52
N GLY A 226 44.01 4.14 -7.43
CA GLY A 226 43.51 2.82 -7.84
C GLY A 226 43.74 2.53 -9.32
N LEU A 227 43.44 3.47 -10.21
CA LEU A 227 43.71 3.35 -11.64
C LEU A 227 45.22 3.21 -11.96
N LYS A 228 46.10 3.87 -11.20
CA LYS A 228 47.56 3.68 -11.30
C LYS A 228 47.97 2.27 -10.85
N ILE A 229 47.46 1.80 -9.70
CA ILE A 229 47.72 0.43 -9.21
C ILE A 229 47.24 -0.60 -10.24
N LEU A 230 46.02 -0.48 -10.76
CA LEU A 230 45.49 -1.33 -11.82
C LEU A 230 46.37 -1.33 -13.07
N GLN A 231 46.88 -0.16 -13.49
CA GLN A 231 47.78 -0.06 -14.64
C GLN A 231 49.12 -0.79 -14.40
N GLU A 232 49.68 -0.71 -13.18
CA GLU A 232 50.92 -1.38 -12.81
C GLU A 232 50.71 -2.92 -12.69
N GLN A 233 49.64 -3.36 -12.01
CA GLN A 233 49.33 -4.78 -11.81
C GLN A 233 48.95 -5.48 -13.13
N THR A 234 48.21 -4.81 -14.03
CA THR A 234 47.91 -5.36 -15.37
C THR A 234 49.10 -5.32 -16.32
N ALA A 235 50.16 -4.53 -16.04
CA ALA A 235 51.39 -4.54 -16.81
C ALA A 235 52.29 -5.75 -16.48
N ASN A 236 52.20 -6.31 -15.27
CA ASN A 236 52.98 -7.49 -14.86
C ASN A 236 52.51 -8.76 -15.62
N PRO A 237 53.40 -9.44 -16.37
CA PRO A 237 53.04 -10.65 -17.11
C PRO A 237 52.57 -11.82 -16.24
N GLU A 238 53.09 -11.99 -15.02
CA GLU A 238 52.74 -13.12 -14.14
C GLU A 238 51.27 -13.05 -13.70
N ASN A 239 50.83 -11.85 -13.34
CA ASN A 239 49.46 -11.53 -12.95
C ASN A 239 48.44 -11.76 -14.07
N ARG A 240 48.90 -11.90 -15.33
CA ARG A 240 48.04 -12.26 -16.47
C ARG A 240 47.89 -13.77 -16.63
N THR A 241 48.64 -14.59 -15.90
CA THR A 241 48.65 -16.06 -16.06
C THR A 241 48.20 -16.83 -14.82
N ASP A 242 48.40 -16.27 -13.63
CA ASP A 242 47.90 -16.87 -12.40
C ASP A 242 46.38 -16.62 -12.22
N PRO A 243 45.55 -17.65 -12.01
CA PRO A 243 44.10 -17.47 -11.88
C PRO A 243 43.68 -16.59 -10.70
N ALA A 244 44.32 -16.72 -9.53
CA ALA A 244 43.94 -15.98 -8.33
C ALA A 244 44.35 -14.50 -8.43
N ARG A 245 45.54 -14.20 -8.98
CA ARG A 245 45.95 -12.82 -9.27
C ARG A 245 45.05 -12.16 -10.32
N ARG A 246 44.57 -12.91 -11.32
CA ARG A 246 43.61 -12.40 -12.31
C ARG A 246 42.27 -12.05 -11.66
N ASP A 247 41.76 -12.91 -10.79
CA ASP A 247 40.49 -12.72 -10.11
C ASP A 247 40.52 -11.50 -9.18
N ALA A 248 41.58 -11.34 -8.39
CA ALA A 248 41.73 -10.18 -7.51
C ALA A 248 41.98 -8.85 -8.29
N ILE A 249 42.58 -8.91 -9.50
CA ILE A 249 42.60 -7.75 -10.43
C ILE A 249 41.20 -7.41 -10.94
N ALA A 250 40.35 -8.40 -11.20
CA ALA A 250 38.95 -8.17 -11.58
C ALA A 250 38.15 -7.54 -10.44
N GLY A 251 38.36 -7.99 -9.19
CA GLY A 251 37.83 -7.36 -7.98
C GLY A 251 38.24 -5.90 -7.85
N LEU A 252 39.52 -5.56 -8.04
CA LEU A 252 39.95 -4.16 -8.07
C LEU A 252 39.27 -3.36 -9.20
N TYR A 253 39.15 -3.93 -10.41
CA TYR A 253 38.41 -3.27 -11.48
C TYR A 253 36.97 -2.99 -11.08
N PHE A 254 36.29 -3.96 -10.47
CA PHE A 254 34.92 -3.82 -9.99
C PHE A 254 34.80 -2.69 -8.94
N ARG A 255 35.59 -2.73 -7.85
CA ARG A 255 35.55 -1.71 -6.79
C ARG A 255 35.89 -0.30 -7.27
N PHE A 256 36.91 -0.14 -8.12
CA PHE A 256 37.19 1.18 -8.70
C PHE A 256 36.13 1.61 -9.72
N THR A 257 35.32 0.70 -10.26
CA THR A 257 34.15 1.03 -11.09
C THR A 257 32.99 1.55 -10.24
N GLU A 258 32.73 0.96 -9.06
CA GLU A 258 31.74 1.45 -8.09
C GLU A 258 32.07 2.89 -7.66
N LEU A 259 33.31 3.16 -7.25
CA LEU A 259 33.75 4.53 -6.93
C LEU A 259 33.63 5.49 -8.14
N THR A 260 33.94 5.01 -9.35
CA THR A 260 33.77 5.81 -10.59
C THR A 260 32.30 6.10 -10.89
N TYR A 261 31.39 5.17 -10.59
CA TYR A 261 29.95 5.38 -10.75
C TYR A 261 29.44 6.45 -9.78
N GLN A 262 29.88 6.40 -8.52
CA GLN A 262 29.58 7.46 -7.55
C GLN A 262 30.15 8.82 -7.99
N GLU A 263 31.38 8.87 -8.53
CA GLU A 263 31.99 10.10 -9.08
C GLU A 263 31.15 10.67 -10.25
N SER A 264 30.72 9.82 -11.19
CA SER A 264 29.81 10.22 -12.28
C SER A 264 28.47 10.75 -11.76
N TYR A 265 27.93 10.16 -10.69
CA TYR A 265 26.66 10.59 -10.10
C TYR A 265 26.78 11.91 -9.34
N ASP A 266 27.88 12.15 -8.60
CA ASP A 266 28.16 13.45 -7.97
C ASP A 266 28.19 14.59 -9.00
N LEU A 267 28.86 14.35 -10.13
CA LEU A 267 28.98 15.31 -11.23
C LEU A 267 27.62 15.59 -11.86
N PHE A 268 26.82 14.55 -12.10
CA PHE A 268 25.45 14.70 -12.60
C PHE A 268 24.56 15.53 -11.64
N LEU A 269 24.68 15.34 -10.33
CA LEU A 269 23.96 16.16 -9.34
C LEU A 269 24.43 17.62 -9.34
N GLU A 270 25.74 17.86 -9.46
CA GLU A 270 26.33 19.21 -9.58
C GLU A 270 25.84 19.92 -10.85
N GLU A 271 25.87 19.25 -12.00
CA GLU A 271 25.32 19.76 -13.26
C GLU A 271 23.81 20.01 -13.18
N THR A 272 23.06 19.15 -12.49
CA THR A 272 21.61 19.31 -12.28
C THR A 272 21.29 20.53 -11.42
N GLY A 273 22.06 20.78 -10.36
CA GLY A 273 21.94 22.01 -9.56
C GLY A 273 22.21 23.27 -10.40
N ASN A 274 23.32 23.28 -11.14
CA ASN A 274 23.68 24.37 -12.05
C ASN A 274 22.60 24.61 -13.14
N TYR A 275 22.00 23.55 -13.67
CA TYR A 275 20.89 23.62 -14.62
C TYR A 275 19.63 24.26 -13.99
N ILE A 276 19.26 23.87 -12.77
CA ILE A 276 18.09 24.41 -12.06
C ILE A 276 18.29 25.91 -11.77
N ASP A 277 19.46 26.32 -11.29
CA ASP A 277 19.76 27.72 -11.00
C ASP A 277 19.73 28.60 -12.26
N GLU A 278 20.34 28.14 -13.35
CA GLU A 278 20.30 28.86 -14.63
C GLU A 278 18.89 28.87 -15.25
N MET A 279 18.13 27.79 -15.11
CA MET A 279 16.72 27.72 -15.53
C MET A 279 15.87 28.74 -14.76
N ASN A 280 16.00 28.80 -13.43
CA ASN A 280 15.29 29.75 -12.58
C ASN A 280 15.65 31.19 -12.99
N ARG A 281 16.95 31.51 -13.11
CA ARG A 281 17.45 32.81 -13.53
C ARG A 281 16.97 33.24 -14.92
N LEU A 282 16.89 32.30 -15.87
CA LEU A 282 16.39 32.57 -17.22
C LEU A 282 14.86 32.61 -17.29
N SER A 283 14.12 31.93 -16.40
CA SER A 283 12.66 31.93 -16.42
C SER A 283 12.06 33.33 -16.22
N GLU A 284 12.69 34.16 -15.39
CA GLU A 284 12.30 35.55 -15.16
C GLU A 284 12.86 36.51 -16.22
N SER A 285 14.10 36.30 -16.66
CA SER A 285 14.84 37.28 -17.46
C SER A 285 14.79 37.03 -18.97
N ASN A 286 14.65 35.78 -19.41
CA ASN A 286 14.56 35.39 -20.82
C ASN A 286 13.92 33.99 -20.98
N PRO A 287 12.57 33.88 -20.93
CA PRO A 287 11.87 32.59 -21.00
C PRO A 287 12.19 31.75 -22.25
N SER A 288 12.54 32.41 -23.37
CA SER A 288 12.94 31.76 -24.64
C SER A 288 14.37 31.21 -24.61
N ALA A 289 15.20 31.61 -23.64
CA ALA A 289 16.47 30.95 -23.35
C ALA A 289 16.26 29.77 -22.38
N ALA A 290 15.44 29.95 -21.32
CA ALA A 290 15.09 28.88 -20.38
C ALA A 290 14.52 27.65 -21.10
N SER A 291 13.58 27.84 -22.04
CA SER A 291 12.97 26.75 -22.81
C SER A 291 13.90 26.05 -23.83
N ARG A 292 15.16 26.47 -23.93
CA ARG A 292 16.20 25.82 -24.75
C ARG A 292 17.35 25.24 -23.93
N LEU A 293 17.31 25.34 -22.60
CA LEU A 293 18.23 24.59 -21.74
C LEU A 293 17.91 23.09 -21.88
N VAL A 294 18.96 22.29 -21.99
CA VAL A 294 18.86 20.83 -22.00
C VAL A 294 19.18 20.37 -20.58
N PRO A 295 18.32 19.56 -19.93
CA PRO A 295 18.68 18.91 -18.67
C PRO A 295 19.95 18.08 -18.87
N PRO A 296 20.89 18.04 -17.91
CA PRO A 296 22.02 17.13 -17.97
C PRO A 296 21.53 15.68 -17.95
N GLU A 297 22.36 14.78 -18.49
CA GLU A 297 22.19 13.33 -18.41
C GLU A 297 23.47 12.74 -17.80
N PRO A 298 23.39 11.69 -16.97
CA PRO A 298 24.56 11.16 -16.27
C PRO A 298 25.53 10.46 -17.24
N ASP A 299 26.80 10.87 -17.25
CA ASP A 299 27.84 10.22 -18.06
C ASP A 299 28.46 9.01 -17.33
N TYR A 300 27.94 7.83 -17.63
CA TYR A 300 28.48 6.55 -17.18
C TYR A 300 29.44 5.89 -18.19
N SER A 301 29.92 6.60 -19.23
CA SER A 301 30.78 6.01 -20.28
C SER A 301 32.05 5.37 -19.72
N ARG A 302 32.64 5.99 -18.69
CA ARG A 302 33.84 5.46 -18.01
C ARG A 302 33.53 4.24 -17.14
N VAL A 303 32.39 4.25 -16.46
CA VAL A 303 31.87 3.12 -15.65
C VAL A 303 31.68 1.90 -16.55
N MET A 304 30.95 2.08 -17.65
CA MET A 304 30.67 1.05 -18.65
C MET A 304 31.96 0.47 -19.24
N ALA A 305 32.96 1.31 -19.55
CA ALA A 305 34.24 0.85 -20.07
C ALA A 305 35.04 0.01 -19.05
N MET A 306 34.92 0.29 -17.74
CA MET A 306 35.60 -0.49 -16.71
C MET A 306 34.89 -1.81 -16.42
N TYR A 307 33.55 -1.85 -16.31
CA TYR A 307 32.81 -3.12 -16.22
C TYR A 307 33.01 -3.99 -17.46
N GLN A 308 32.98 -3.42 -18.67
CA GLN A 308 33.22 -4.19 -19.90
C GLN A 308 34.60 -4.84 -19.89
N LYS A 309 35.60 -4.20 -19.26
CA LYS A 309 36.93 -4.77 -19.10
C LYS A 309 36.94 -5.98 -18.15
N VAL A 310 36.15 -5.96 -17.08
CA VAL A 310 35.94 -7.14 -16.22
C VAL A 310 35.37 -8.31 -17.05
N VAL A 311 34.30 -8.05 -17.81
CA VAL A 311 33.64 -9.06 -18.65
C VAL A 311 34.54 -9.62 -19.76
N ASP A 312 35.26 -8.75 -20.48
CA ASP A 312 36.07 -9.15 -21.65
C ASP A 312 37.40 -9.82 -21.27
N GLU A 313 38.08 -9.32 -20.22
CA GLU A 313 39.40 -9.82 -19.81
C GLU A 313 39.31 -10.86 -18.68
N TYR A 314 38.27 -10.87 -17.85
CA TYR A 314 38.17 -11.74 -16.67
C TYR A 314 36.84 -12.54 -16.59
N PRO A 315 36.36 -13.19 -17.68
CA PRO A 315 35.04 -13.87 -17.75
C PRO A 315 34.88 -15.14 -16.90
N THR A 316 35.85 -15.47 -16.05
CA THR A 316 35.77 -16.58 -15.08
C THR A 316 35.96 -16.10 -13.64
N SER A 317 35.94 -14.79 -13.43
CA SER A 317 36.03 -14.15 -12.12
C SER A 317 34.69 -14.18 -11.40
N GLU A 318 34.71 -14.16 -10.06
CA GLU A 318 33.50 -13.99 -9.25
C GLU A 318 32.81 -12.62 -9.45
N TYR A 319 33.50 -11.63 -10.05
CA TYR A 319 32.94 -10.30 -10.35
C TYR A 319 32.39 -10.17 -11.79
N ALA A 320 32.46 -11.24 -12.58
CA ALA A 320 32.18 -11.17 -14.02
C ALA A 320 30.67 -11.08 -14.34
N ASP A 321 29.82 -11.73 -13.54
CA ASP A 321 28.37 -11.63 -13.62
C ASP A 321 27.83 -10.36 -12.95
N ASP A 322 28.40 -9.90 -11.83
CA ASP A 322 28.11 -8.57 -11.27
C ASP A 322 28.37 -7.46 -12.29
N ALA A 323 29.55 -7.46 -12.92
CA ALA A 323 29.90 -6.48 -13.95
C ALA A 323 28.95 -6.57 -15.15
N LEU A 324 28.62 -7.78 -15.62
CA LEU A 324 27.70 -7.97 -16.74
C LEU A 324 26.27 -7.52 -16.40
N TYR A 325 25.79 -7.79 -15.18
CA TYR A 325 24.50 -7.32 -14.68
C TYR A 325 24.46 -5.79 -14.64
N ASN A 326 25.49 -5.15 -14.09
CA ASN A 326 25.56 -3.70 -13.96
C ASN A 326 25.65 -2.99 -15.32
N ILE A 327 26.38 -3.54 -16.31
CA ILE A 327 26.31 -3.09 -17.71
C ILE A 327 24.86 -3.16 -18.21
N GLY A 328 24.17 -4.27 -17.98
CA GLY A 328 22.77 -4.45 -18.36
C GLY A 328 21.84 -3.42 -17.70
N VAL A 329 22.02 -3.14 -16.41
CA VAL A 329 21.23 -2.14 -15.67
C VAL A 329 21.41 -0.74 -16.28
N LEU A 330 22.65 -0.26 -16.37
CA LEU A 330 22.98 1.06 -16.91
C LEU A 330 22.50 1.22 -18.36
N THR A 331 22.63 0.16 -19.17
CA THR A 331 22.11 0.15 -20.55
C THR A 331 20.58 0.17 -20.60
N SER A 332 19.89 -0.45 -19.63
CA SER A 332 18.41 -0.50 -19.58
C SER A 332 17.76 0.82 -19.19
N GLU A 333 18.49 1.69 -18.49
CA GLU A 333 18.02 3.00 -18.03
C GLU A 333 18.11 4.09 -19.12
N SER A 334 18.82 3.81 -20.22
CA SER A 334 18.88 4.70 -21.39
C SER A 334 17.51 4.93 -22.04
N PRO A 335 17.16 6.18 -22.42
CA PRO A 335 15.94 6.48 -23.16
C PRO A 335 15.94 5.88 -24.58
N SER A 336 17.09 5.43 -25.09
CA SER A 336 17.26 4.77 -26.40
C SER A 336 16.59 3.38 -26.45
N GLU A 337 15.77 3.14 -27.47
CA GLU A 337 15.18 1.81 -27.73
C GLU A 337 16.24 0.76 -28.11
N ILE A 338 17.31 1.21 -28.75
CA ILE A 338 18.45 0.36 -29.14
C ILE A 338 19.17 -0.12 -27.88
N ASP A 339 19.37 0.76 -26.91
CA ASP A 339 20.09 0.43 -25.69
C ASP A 339 19.24 -0.50 -24.82
N ARG A 340 17.93 -0.24 -24.63
CA ARG A 340 17.04 -1.20 -23.95
C ARG A 340 17.05 -2.59 -24.59
N THR A 341 17.16 -2.67 -25.92
CA THR A 341 17.28 -3.94 -26.65
C THR A 341 18.65 -4.62 -26.43
N ASN A 342 19.73 -3.83 -26.34
CA ASN A 342 21.05 -4.33 -25.97
C ASN A 342 21.08 -4.82 -24.52
N ALA A 343 20.42 -4.12 -23.60
CA ALA A 343 20.29 -4.50 -22.19
C ALA A 343 19.59 -5.84 -22.02
N ASN A 344 18.48 -6.09 -22.74
CA ASN A 344 17.82 -7.40 -22.74
C ASN A 344 18.79 -8.52 -23.17
N ARG A 345 19.54 -8.31 -24.26
CA ARG A 345 20.56 -9.26 -24.72
C ARG A 345 21.68 -9.49 -23.70
N ILE A 346 22.04 -8.48 -22.92
CA ILE A 346 23.03 -8.59 -21.83
C ILE A 346 22.47 -9.49 -20.71
N PHE A 347 21.22 -9.30 -20.28
CA PHE A 347 20.57 -10.16 -19.29
C PHE A 347 20.39 -11.60 -19.78
N GLU A 348 20.03 -11.81 -21.05
CA GLU A 348 20.00 -13.14 -21.68
C GLU A 348 21.39 -13.81 -21.68
N THR A 349 22.44 -13.02 -21.94
CA THR A 349 23.83 -13.49 -21.92
C THR A 349 24.25 -13.88 -20.50
N LEU A 350 23.85 -13.12 -19.48
CA LEU A 350 24.13 -13.44 -18.08
C LEU A 350 23.52 -14.79 -17.71
N ILE A 351 22.22 -15.01 -17.96
CA ILE A 351 21.54 -16.28 -17.67
C ILE A 351 22.16 -17.44 -18.44
N SER A 352 22.63 -17.21 -19.68
CA SER A 352 23.23 -18.24 -20.52
C SER A 352 24.66 -18.63 -20.12
N ILE A 353 25.46 -17.70 -19.59
CA ILE A 353 26.88 -17.92 -19.30
C ILE A 353 27.11 -18.17 -17.80
N TYR A 354 26.33 -17.52 -16.94
CA TYR A 354 26.41 -17.58 -15.48
C TYR A 354 25.05 -18.03 -14.88
N PRO A 355 24.58 -19.27 -15.17
CA PRO A 355 23.25 -19.74 -14.74
C PRO A 355 23.10 -19.89 -13.22
N GLU A 356 24.21 -19.97 -12.48
CA GLU A 356 24.23 -20.02 -11.00
C GLU A 356 24.38 -18.62 -10.36
N SER A 357 24.38 -17.55 -11.16
CA SER A 357 24.53 -16.18 -10.68
C SER A 357 23.35 -15.73 -9.80
N ASN A 358 23.66 -15.01 -8.72
CA ASN A 358 22.67 -14.33 -7.89
C ASN A 358 21.80 -13.32 -8.68
N TYR A 359 22.26 -12.88 -9.85
CA TYR A 359 21.55 -11.96 -10.74
C TYR A 359 20.54 -12.65 -11.68
N VAL A 360 20.67 -13.96 -11.93
CA VAL A 360 19.55 -14.92 -12.03
C VAL A 360 18.14 -14.32 -12.24
N LEU A 361 17.51 -14.21 -11.09
CA LEU A 361 16.16 -13.73 -10.82
C LEU A 361 15.93 -12.28 -11.26
N ASN A 362 16.89 -11.38 -10.99
CA ASN A 362 16.77 -9.97 -11.36
C ASN A 362 16.83 -9.78 -12.89
N SER A 363 17.68 -10.55 -13.58
CA SER A 363 17.74 -10.60 -15.04
C SER A 363 16.44 -11.14 -15.63
N LEU A 364 15.89 -12.25 -15.11
CA LEU A 364 14.60 -12.78 -15.56
C LEU A 364 13.46 -11.77 -15.40
N ARG A 365 13.40 -11.05 -14.27
CA ARG A 365 12.39 -10.00 -14.04
C ARG A 365 12.51 -8.88 -15.08
N ARG A 366 13.74 -8.38 -15.32
CA ARG A 366 14.00 -7.31 -16.30
C ARG A 366 13.71 -7.74 -17.75
N ILE A 367 14.01 -8.99 -18.12
CA ILE A 367 13.67 -9.56 -19.43
C ILE A 367 12.15 -9.64 -19.61
N GLY A 368 11.43 -10.16 -18.61
CA GLY A 368 9.97 -10.22 -18.63
C GLY A 368 9.34 -8.82 -18.75
N ASP A 369 9.83 -7.85 -17.98
CA ASP A 369 9.38 -6.45 -18.04
C ASP A 369 9.66 -5.80 -19.41
N TYR A 370 10.83 -6.04 -20.01
CA TYR A 370 11.19 -5.55 -21.35
C TYR A 370 10.23 -6.06 -22.43
N TYR A 371 9.93 -7.36 -22.42
CA TYR A 371 9.06 -7.98 -23.41
C TYR A 371 7.57 -7.62 -23.20
N PHE A 372 7.14 -7.49 -21.95
CA PHE A 372 5.76 -7.11 -21.60
C PHE A 372 5.41 -5.67 -22.03
N GLN A 373 6.35 -4.74 -21.91
CA GLN A 373 6.08 -3.32 -22.06
C GLN A 373 5.99 -2.88 -23.54
N PRO A 374 5.03 -2.03 -23.92
CA PRO A 374 5.05 -1.36 -25.23
C PRO A 374 6.32 -0.50 -25.41
N PRO A 375 6.92 -0.41 -26.61
CA PRO A 375 6.38 -0.89 -27.89
C PRO A 375 6.67 -2.37 -28.21
N ILE A 376 7.44 -3.09 -27.40
CA ILE A 376 7.87 -4.46 -27.69
C ILE A 376 6.67 -5.41 -27.73
N ASN A 377 5.93 -5.49 -26.63
CA ASN A 377 4.67 -6.26 -26.53
C ASN A 377 4.78 -7.72 -27.04
N ASP A 378 5.92 -8.37 -26.80
CA ASP A 378 6.12 -9.80 -27.05
C ASP A 378 5.70 -10.55 -25.79
N LEU A 379 4.39 -10.78 -25.67
CA LEU A 379 3.79 -11.33 -24.47
C LEU A 379 4.26 -12.78 -24.25
N GLU A 380 4.49 -13.53 -25.32
CA GLU A 380 4.99 -14.90 -25.28
C GLU A 380 6.39 -14.98 -24.63
N SER A 381 7.32 -14.11 -25.04
CA SER A 381 8.65 -14.02 -24.40
C SER A 381 8.57 -13.53 -22.95
N ALA A 382 7.66 -12.60 -22.64
CA ALA A 382 7.41 -12.17 -21.26
C ALA A 382 6.89 -13.32 -20.38
N ALA A 383 5.92 -14.09 -20.87
CA ALA A 383 5.37 -15.25 -20.16
C ALA A 383 6.43 -16.33 -19.92
N LEU A 384 7.37 -16.55 -20.86
CA LEU A 384 8.48 -17.47 -20.67
C LEU A 384 9.43 -17.02 -19.54
N ALA A 385 9.78 -15.72 -19.49
CA ALA A 385 10.66 -15.18 -18.47
C ALA A 385 10.04 -15.26 -17.06
N PHE A 386 8.79 -14.81 -16.89
CA PHE A 386 8.11 -14.88 -15.59
C PHE A 386 7.83 -16.33 -15.15
N ASN A 387 7.55 -17.26 -16.07
CA ASN A 387 7.39 -18.69 -15.72
C ASN A 387 8.70 -19.33 -15.22
N GLN A 388 9.87 -18.88 -15.69
CA GLN A 388 11.15 -19.36 -15.14
C GLN A 388 11.34 -18.91 -13.68
N ILE A 389 10.86 -17.71 -13.32
CA ILE A 389 10.83 -17.27 -11.91
C ILE A 389 10.01 -18.22 -11.05
N LEU A 390 8.80 -18.59 -11.51
CA LEU A 390 7.95 -19.53 -10.76
C LEU A 390 8.56 -20.93 -10.61
N GLN A 391 9.34 -21.39 -11.59
CA GLN A 391 9.94 -22.72 -11.56
C GLN A 391 11.18 -22.77 -10.66
N GLN A 392 12.02 -21.74 -10.70
CA GLN A 392 13.36 -21.75 -10.10
C GLN A 392 13.44 -21.00 -8.76
N PHE A 393 12.58 -20.00 -8.52
CA PHE A 393 12.69 -19.05 -7.42
C PHE A 393 11.40 -18.97 -6.58
N GLN A 394 10.88 -20.13 -6.17
CA GLN A 394 9.61 -20.27 -5.42
C GLN A 394 9.62 -19.55 -4.07
N ASP A 395 10.75 -19.58 -3.35
CA ASP A 395 10.91 -18.92 -2.04
C ASP A 395 11.26 -17.41 -2.15
N SER A 396 11.23 -16.83 -3.36
CA SER A 396 11.63 -15.44 -3.56
C SER A 396 10.49 -14.44 -3.39
N LYS A 397 10.81 -13.24 -2.91
CA LYS A 397 9.86 -12.11 -2.84
C LYS A 397 9.24 -11.70 -4.18
N TYR A 398 9.87 -12.09 -5.28
CA TYR A 398 9.40 -11.83 -6.64
C TYR A 398 8.43 -12.91 -7.16
N TYR A 399 8.19 -14.00 -6.42
CA TYR A 399 7.28 -15.08 -6.84
C TYR A 399 5.83 -14.59 -7.00
N GLN A 400 5.31 -13.83 -6.02
CA GLN A 400 3.96 -13.26 -6.10
C GLN A 400 3.85 -12.19 -7.20
N GLU A 401 4.89 -11.37 -7.39
CA GLU A 401 4.96 -10.40 -8.48
C GLU A 401 4.96 -11.09 -9.86
N ALA A 402 5.69 -12.20 -10.01
CA ALA A 402 5.72 -12.99 -11.24
C ALA A 402 4.37 -13.66 -11.54
N LEU A 403 3.67 -14.20 -10.53
CA LEU A 403 2.29 -14.70 -10.70
C LEU A 403 1.35 -13.60 -11.22
N TYR A 404 1.39 -12.42 -10.58
CA TYR A 404 0.58 -11.28 -10.98
C TYR A 404 0.90 -10.79 -12.41
N LYS A 405 2.19 -10.67 -12.76
CA LYS A 405 2.62 -10.30 -14.12
C LYS A 405 2.23 -11.35 -15.16
N LEU A 406 2.24 -12.64 -14.81
CA LEU A 406 1.71 -13.71 -15.69
C LEU A 406 0.20 -13.56 -15.90
N GLY A 407 -0.58 -13.28 -14.84
CA GLY A 407 -2.01 -12.98 -14.96
C GLY A 407 -2.29 -11.86 -15.95
N TRP A 408 -1.56 -10.75 -15.85
CA TRP A 408 -1.61 -9.65 -16.81
C TRP A 408 -1.15 -10.02 -18.22
N THR A 409 -0.10 -10.83 -18.33
CA THR A 409 0.46 -11.25 -19.63
C THR A 409 -0.55 -12.10 -20.39
N TYR A 410 -1.12 -13.12 -19.76
CA TYR A 410 -2.18 -13.95 -20.36
C TYR A 410 -3.48 -13.17 -20.60
N TYR A 411 -3.85 -12.23 -19.72
CA TYR A 411 -4.97 -11.32 -19.96
C TYR A 411 -4.79 -10.50 -21.25
N ARG A 412 -3.58 -9.95 -21.48
CA ARG A 412 -3.25 -9.19 -22.69
C ARG A 412 -3.11 -10.06 -23.95
N MET A 413 -2.83 -11.36 -23.79
CA MET A 413 -2.94 -12.36 -24.88
C MET A 413 -4.38 -12.77 -25.21
N SER A 414 -5.36 -12.35 -24.40
CA SER A 414 -6.74 -12.88 -24.40
C SER A 414 -6.87 -14.36 -24.00
N ASP A 415 -5.85 -14.96 -23.37
CA ASP A 415 -5.95 -16.27 -22.72
C ASP A 415 -6.52 -16.08 -21.30
N LEU A 416 -7.83 -15.80 -21.26
CA LEU A 416 -8.55 -15.55 -20.01
C LEU A 416 -8.54 -16.75 -19.03
N PRO A 417 -8.62 -18.03 -19.48
CA PRO A 417 -8.44 -19.18 -18.59
C PRO A 417 -7.10 -19.18 -17.84
N GLN A 418 -5.98 -18.91 -18.53
CA GLN A 418 -4.69 -18.77 -17.84
C GLN A 418 -4.66 -17.55 -16.93
N ALA A 419 -5.14 -16.39 -17.41
CA ALA A 419 -5.18 -15.16 -16.62
C ALA A 419 -5.90 -15.35 -15.28
N VAL A 420 -7.08 -15.99 -15.31
CA VAL A 420 -7.90 -16.30 -14.12
C VAL A 420 -7.12 -17.17 -13.13
N GLU A 421 -6.43 -18.22 -13.58
CA GLU A 421 -5.69 -19.10 -12.66
C GLU A 421 -4.46 -18.41 -12.03
N TYR A 422 -3.75 -17.55 -12.77
CA TYR A 422 -2.64 -16.78 -12.19
C TYR A 422 -3.11 -15.70 -11.21
N PHE A 423 -4.16 -14.93 -11.53
CA PHE A 423 -4.75 -13.98 -10.58
C PHE A 423 -5.34 -14.67 -9.34
N ALA A 424 -5.96 -15.84 -9.50
CA ALA A 424 -6.42 -16.65 -8.37
C ALA A 424 -5.26 -17.16 -7.51
N SER A 425 -4.14 -17.55 -8.12
CA SER A 425 -2.93 -18.01 -7.41
C SER A 425 -2.28 -16.92 -6.57
N VAL A 426 -2.34 -15.65 -7.00
CA VAL A 426 -1.96 -14.50 -6.16
C VAL A 426 -2.83 -14.45 -4.90
N LEU A 427 -4.16 -14.51 -5.07
CA LEU A 427 -5.11 -14.45 -3.94
C LEU A 427 -4.99 -15.65 -3.00
N ASP A 428 -4.68 -16.84 -3.52
CA ASP A 428 -4.47 -18.04 -2.72
C ASP A 428 -3.35 -17.83 -1.68
N ILE A 429 -2.29 -17.09 -2.04
CA ILE A 429 -1.17 -16.76 -1.15
C ILE A 429 -1.55 -15.62 -0.20
N SER A 430 -2.09 -14.50 -0.73
CA SER A 430 -2.46 -13.34 0.11
C SER A 430 -3.51 -13.70 1.17
N TYR A 431 -4.48 -14.56 0.84
CA TYR A 431 -5.50 -15.03 1.79
C TYR A 431 -5.06 -16.25 2.62
N ALA A 432 -3.88 -16.84 2.35
CA ALA A 432 -3.24 -17.77 3.28
C ALA A 432 -2.60 -17.04 4.48
N GLY A 433 -2.28 -15.76 4.34
CA GLY A 433 -1.53 -14.97 5.32
C GLY A 433 -0.01 -15.15 5.20
N ASP A 434 0.46 -15.52 4.01
CA ASP A 434 1.89 -15.60 3.69
C ASP A 434 2.35 -14.28 3.07
N GLU A 435 3.18 -13.54 3.80
CA GLU A 435 3.71 -12.25 3.38
C GLU A 435 4.84 -12.38 2.32
N GLY A 436 5.37 -13.59 2.09
CA GLY A 436 6.27 -13.88 0.96
C GLY A 436 7.52 -12.99 0.81
N GLY A 437 7.88 -12.18 1.82
CA GLY A 437 8.98 -11.20 1.74
C GLY A 437 8.67 -9.89 0.98
N LEU A 438 7.42 -9.64 0.59
CA LEU A 438 6.96 -8.32 0.12
C LEU A 438 6.36 -7.53 1.29
N ASP A 439 6.30 -6.20 1.17
CA ASP A 439 5.62 -5.39 2.19
C ASP A 439 4.09 -5.56 2.09
N ALA A 440 3.41 -5.45 3.24
CA ALA A 440 1.97 -5.67 3.35
C ALA A 440 1.11 -4.68 2.54
N GLY A 441 1.65 -3.53 2.12
CA GLY A 441 0.98 -2.59 1.22
C GLY A 441 0.99 -3.12 -0.22
N THR A 442 2.16 -3.42 -0.76
CA THR A 442 2.33 -3.98 -2.11
C THR A 442 1.51 -5.27 -2.30
N LEU A 443 1.53 -6.16 -1.31
CA LEU A 443 0.72 -7.39 -1.31
C LEU A 443 -0.78 -7.11 -1.40
N LEU A 444 -1.27 -6.16 -0.60
CA LEU A 444 -2.67 -5.78 -0.58
C LEU A 444 -3.11 -5.13 -1.90
N ASP A 445 -2.27 -4.31 -2.51
CA ASP A 445 -2.56 -3.68 -3.80
C ASP A 445 -2.61 -4.71 -4.94
N ILE A 446 -1.61 -5.60 -5.02
CA ILE A 446 -1.58 -6.72 -5.98
C ILE A 446 -2.78 -7.67 -5.81
N ALA A 447 -3.19 -7.95 -4.57
CA ALA A 447 -4.39 -8.76 -4.28
C ALA A 447 -5.69 -8.06 -4.70
N ASN A 448 -5.88 -6.79 -4.31
CA ASN A 448 -7.07 -6.02 -4.71
C ASN A 448 -7.19 -5.92 -6.23
N GLU A 449 -6.07 -5.73 -6.92
CA GLU A 449 -6.04 -5.67 -8.38
C GLU A 449 -6.30 -7.03 -9.01
N SER A 450 -5.80 -8.13 -8.44
CA SER A 450 -6.12 -9.49 -8.88
C SER A 450 -7.61 -9.81 -8.76
N ILE A 451 -8.29 -9.36 -7.69
CA ILE A 451 -9.77 -9.43 -7.56
C ILE A 451 -10.45 -8.62 -8.68
N ASN A 452 -9.95 -7.41 -8.98
CA ASN A 452 -10.45 -6.59 -10.08
C ASN A 452 -10.29 -7.27 -11.45
N TYR A 453 -9.12 -7.83 -11.76
CA TYR A 453 -8.88 -8.52 -13.03
C TYR A 453 -9.66 -9.83 -13.17
N LEU A 454 -9.86 -10.60 -12.09
CA LEU A 454 -10.80 -11.74 -12.10
C LEU A 454 -12.21 -11.27 -12.46
N GLY A 455 -12.68 -10.20 -11.82
CA GLY A 455 -13.96 -9.57 -12.16
C GLY A 455 -14.02 -9.12 -13.62
N ILE A 456 -12.96 -8.53 -14.17
CA ILE A 456 -12.89 -8.10 -15.58
C ILE A 456 -12.93 -9.30 -16.53
N CYS A 457 -12.16 -10.36 -16.26
CA CYS A 457 -12.16 -11.58 -17.08
C CYS A 457 -13.57 -12.18 -17.19
N TYR A 458 -14.30 -12.29 -16.10
CA TYR A 458 -15.70 -12.75 -16.13
C TYR A 458 -16.70 -11.70 -16.64
N ALA A 459 -16.34 -10.41 -16.72
CA ALA A 459 -17.19 -9.35 -17.26
C ALA A 459 -17.19 -9.24 -18.79
N ILE A 460 -16.19 -9.85 -19.45
CA ILE A 460 -16.02 -9.93 -20.90
C ILE A 460 -17.26 -10.51 -21.59
N ASP A 461 -17.41 -10.24 -22.90
CA ASP A 461 -18.56 -10.72 -23.64
C ASP A 461 -18.48 -12.24 -23.88
N PRO A 462 -19.56 -13.03 -23.65
CA PRO A 462 -19.55 -14.46 -23.91
C PRO A 462 -19.26 -14.87 -25.36
N VAL A 463 -19.26 -13.93 -26.30
CA VAL A 463 -18.81 -14.14 -27.69
C VAL A 463 -17.27 -14.20 -27.79
N GLU A 464 -16.56 -13.51 -26.89
CA GLU A 464 -15.10 -13.49 -26.83
C GLU A 464 -14.56 -14.66 -25.98
N TRP A 465 -15.25 -15.01 -24.88
CA TRP A 465 -14.92 -16.17 -24.05
C TRP A 465 -16.18 -16.83 -23.47
N ASP A 466 -16.38 -18.11 -23.79
CA ASP A 466 -17.54 -18.89 -23.35
C ASP A 466 -17.58 -19.16 -21.83
N GLY A 467 -16.43 -19.04 -21.15
CA GLY A 467 -16.31 -19.07 -19.70
C GLY A 467 -16.66 -17.76 -18.98
N ALA A 468 -17.03 -16.69 -19.69
CA ALA A 468 -17.43 -15.43 -19.07
C ALA A 468 -18.82 -15.50 -18.40
N GLY A 469 -19.14 -14.50 -17.56
CA GLY A 469 -20.41 -14.36 -16.87
C GLY A 469 -20.49 -15.05 -15.51
N VAL A 470 -21.48 -14.64 -14.70
CA VAL A 470 -21.55 -15.04 -13.28
C VAL A 470 -21.87 -16.52 -13.05
N ASP A 471 -22.61 -17.18 -13.95
CA ASP A 471 -22.88 -18.61 -13.81
C ASP A 471 -21.61 -19.46 -13.97
N ASN A 472 -20.71 -19.08 -14.90
CA ASN A 472 -19.41 -19.72 -15.05
C ASN A 472 -18.46 -19.41 -13.88
N LEU A 473 -18.48 -18.19 -13.36
CA LEU A 473 -17.77 -17.85 -12.12
C LEU A 473 -18.28 -18.69 -10.94
N ALA A 474 -19.59 -18.88 -10.80
CA ALA A 474 -20.17 -19.73 -9.77
C ALA A 474 -19.72 -21.19 -9.92
N ILE A 475 -19.71 -21.75 -11.14
CA ILE A 475 -19.19 -23.09 -11.43
C ILE A 475 -17.70 -23.20 -11.07
N TRP A 476 -16.88 -22.19 -11.39
CA TRP A 476 -15.46 -22.16 -11.02
C TRP A 476 -15.27 -22.14 -9.49
N LEU A 477 -16.08 -21.37 -8.77
CA LEU A 477 -16.07 -21.35 -7.30
C LEU A 477 -16.57 -22.65 -6.67
N GLU A 478 -17.56 -23.34 -7.27
CA GLU A 478 -18.01 -24.66 -6.81
C GLU A 478 -16.94 -25.75 -6.98
N ASN A 479 -16.17 -25.68 -8.06
CA ASN A 479 -15.02 -26.57 -8.28
C ASN A 479 -13.80 -26.21 -7.41
N ASN A 480 -13.76 -25.00 -6.84
CA ASN A 480 -12.66 -24.49 -6.00
C ASN A 480 -13.15 -24.05 -4.60
N PRO A 481 -13.59 -24.98 -3.73
CA PRO A 481 -14.25 -24.64 -2.47
C PRO A 481 -13.38 -23.81 -1.50
N VAL A 482 -12.05 -24.00 -1.50
CA VAL A 482 -11.13 -23.19 -0.68
C VAL A 482 -11.12 -21.73 -1.15
N ARG A 483 -11.06 -21.50 -2.46
CA ARG A 483 -11.11 -20.16 -3.08
C ARG A 483 -12.46 -19.49 -2.80
N LYS A 484 -13.55 -20.26 -2.93
CA LYS A 484 -14.92 -19.85 -2.59
C LYS A 484 -15.05 -19.35 -1.16
N ASP A 485 -14.54 -20.10 -0.18
CA ASP A 485 -14.63 -19.75 1.24
C ASP A 485 -13.69 -18.60 1.64
N LYS A 486 -12.59 -18.38 0.91
CA LYS A 486 -11.59 -17.33 1.20
C LYS A 486 -11.93 -15.97 0.58
N TYR A 487 -12.16 -15.92 -0.73
CA TYR A 487 -12.31 -14.66 -1.49
C TYR A 487 -13.39 -14.72 -2.59
N GLY A 488 -14.09 -15.84 -2.75
CA GLY A 488 -15.11 -15.99 -3.80
C GLY A 488 -16.22 -14.95 -3.74
N ALA A 489 -16.61 -14.53 -2.53
CA ALA A 489 -17.57 -13.44 -2.32
C ALA A 489 -17.04 -12.09 -2.84
N ASP A 490 -15.73 -11.82 -2.70
CA ASP A 490 -15.10 -10.59 -3.18
C ASP A 490 -15.12 -10.53 -4.71
N VAL A 491 -14.79 -11.64 -5.38
CA VAL A 491 -14.77 -11.74 -6.85
C VAL A 491 -16.17 -11.63 -7.46
N VAL A 492 -17.19 -12.28 -6.88
CA VAL A 492 -18.58 -12.15 -7.37
C VAL A 492 -19.11 -10.74 -7.15
N LEU A 493 -18.81 -10.11 -6.01
CA LEU A 493 -19.20 -8.73 -5.76
C LEU A 493 -18.52 -7.76 -6.74
N GLN A 494 -17.23 -7.96 -7.00
CA GLN A 494 -16.46 -7.15 -7.94
C GLN A 494 -16.99 -7.28 -9.38
N LEU A 495 -17.35 -8.48 -9.84
CA LEU A 495 -18.02 -8.68 -11.14
C LEU A 495 -19.33 -7.87 -11.23
N GLY A 496 -20.13 -7.88 -10.15
CA GLY A 496 -21.38 -7.12 -10.09
C GLY A 496 -21.15 -5.61 -10.14
N ASP A 497 -20.14 -5.12 -9.42
CA ASP A 497 -19.75 -3.70 -9.42
C ASP A 497 -19.12 -3.27 -10.75
N ILE A 498 -18.38 -4.13 -11.45
CA ILE A 498 -17.90 -3.87 -12.83
C ILE A 498 -19.08 -3.75 -13.79
N TYR A 499 -20.04 -4.69 -13.77
CA TYR A 499 -21.24 -4.58 -14.60
C TYR A 499 -22.06 -3.32 -14.29
N ASN A 500 -22.19 -2.94 -13.02
CA ASN A 500 -22.99 -1.79 -12.60
C ASN A 500 -22.30 -0.45 -12.92
N ILE A 501 -21.08 -0.27 -12.44
CA ILE A 501 -20.39 1.03 -12.36
C ILE A 501 -19.56 1.29 -13.62
N GLN A 502 -18.81 0.29 -14.10
CA GLN A 502 -17.87 0.47 -15.20
C GLN A 502 -18.54 0.26 -16.57
N LEU A 503 -19.37 -0.77 -16.71
CA LEU A 503 -19.94 -1.16 -18.00
C LEU A 503 -21.40 -0.71 -18.23
N GLY A 504 -22.10 -0.22 -17.19
CA GLY A 504 -23.52 0.16 -17.28
C GLY A 504 -24.46 -0.98 -17.71
N ARG A 505 -24.04 -2.23 -17.50
CA ARG A 505 -24.76 -3.48 -17.83
C ARG A 505 -25.68 -3.87 -16.66
N TYR A 506 -26.63 -2.99 -16.30
CA TYR A 506 -27.43 -3.08 -15.07
C TYR A 506 -28.18 -4.41 -14.86
N MET A 507 -28.70 -5.04 -15.92
CA MET A 507 -29.33 -6.36 -15.81
C MET A 507 -28.33 -7.44 -15.39
N LYS A 508 -27.13 -7.47 -16.00
CA LYS A 508 -26.05 -8.40 -15.60
C LYS A 508 -25.55 -8.11 -14.17
N ALA A 509 -25.56 -6.85 -13.74
CA ALA A 509 -25.27 -6.49 -12.35
C ALA A 509 -26.31 -7.06 -11.39
N ALA A 510 -27.61 -6.90 -11.68
CA ALA A 510 -28.69 -7.48 -10.88
C ALA A 510 -28.59 -9.02 -10.83
N GLU A 511 -28.41 -9.68 -11.98
CA GLU A 511 -28.16 -11.14 -12.08
C GLU A 511 -26.98 -11.57 -11.21
N THR A 512 -25.88 -10.82 -11.24
CA THR A 512 -24.66 -11.10 -10.45
C THR A 512 -24.89 -10.92 -8.96
N TYR A 513 -25.61 -9.87 -8.55
CA TYR A 513 -25.97 -9.65 -7.14
C TYR A 513 -26.97 -10.72 -6.64
N TYR A 514 -27.91 -11.19 -7.45
CA TYR A 514 -28.74 -12.34 -7.08
C TYR A 514 -27.89 -13.60 -6.90
N LYS A 515 -26.92 -13.86 -7.80
CA LYS A 515 -26.01 -15.00 -7.65
C LYS A 515 -25.12 -14.88 -6.41
N PHE A 516 -24.68 -13.67 -6.03
CA PHE A 516 -24.01 -13.44 -4.74
C PHE A 516 -24.90 -13.87 -3.58
N LEU A 517 -26.18 -13.45 -3.56
CA LEU A 517 -27.12 -13.80 -2.49
C LEU A 517 -27.51 -15.30 -2.48
N GLU A 518 -27.46 -15.97 -3.62
CA GLU A 518 -27.65 -17.42 -3.76
C GLU A 518 -26.45 -18.20 -3.20
N VAL A 519 -25.22 -17.78 -3.55
CA VAL A 519 -23.97 -18.49 -3.21
C VAL A 519 -23.46 -18.14 -1.82
N PHE A 520 -23.67 -16.91 -1.36
CA PHE A 520 -23.18 -16.35 -0.10
C PHE A 520 -24.30 -15.71 0.77
N PRO A 521 -25.43 -16.39 1.04
CA PRO A 521 -26.61 -15.82 1.71
C PRO A 521 -26.38 -15.34 3.16
N LEU A 522 -25.23 -15.67 3.75
CA LEU A 522 -24.87 -15.33 5.12
C LEU A 522 -23.61 -14.44 5.23
N ASP A 523 -23.02 -14.01 4.10
CA ASP A 523 -21.92 -13.04 4.07
C ASP A 523 -22.37 -11.71 4.72
N ASP A 524 -21.44 -11.04 5.41
CA ASP A 524 -21.77 -9.87 6.22
C ASP A 524 -22.17 -8.64 5.39
N ARG A 525 -21.92 -8.66 4.08
CA ARG A 525 -22.32 -7.65 3.06
C ARG A 525 -23.60 -8.01 2.30
N ALA A 526 -24.20 -9.18 2.55
CA ALA A 526 -25.43 -9.58 1.86
C ALA A 526 -26.58 -8.53 1.96
N PRO A 527 -26.77 -7.80 3.08
CA PRO A 527 -27.71 -6.68 3.13
C PRO A 527 -27.33 -5.57 2.16
N GLU A 528 -26.09 -5.10 2.15
CA GLU A 528 -25.59 -4.10 1.21
C GLU A 528 -25.75 -4.53 -0.26
N VAL A 529 -25.54 -5.81 -0.58
CA VAL A 529 -25.78 -6.36 -1.93
C VAL A 529 -27.27 -6.35 -2.29
N GLN A 530 -28.16 -6.77 -1.38
CA GLN A 530 -29.60 -6.68 -1.60
C GLN A 530 -30.08 -5.23 -1.73
N ALA A 531 -29.45 -4.27 -1.04
CA ALA A 531 -29.71 -2.85 -1.20
C ALA A 531 -29.32 -2.35 -2.60
N LYS A 532 -28.16 -2.74 -3.14
CA LYS A 532 -27.78 -2.46 -4.54
C LYS A 532 -28.84 -2.99 -5.53
N ILE A 533 -29.42 -4.16 -5.28
CA ILE A 533 -30.53 -4.70 -6.09
C ILE A 533 -31.77 -3.80 -6.01
N VAL A 534 -32.19 -3.38 -4.81
CA VAL A 534 -33.32 -2.44 -4.64
C VAL A 534 -33.05 -1.13 -5.39
N ASP A 535 -31.85 -0.56 -5.24
CA ASP A 535 -31.47 0.70 -5.88
C ASP A 535 -31.51 0.58 -7.41
N LEU A 536 -30.99 -0.51 -7.98
CA LEU A 536 -31.02 -0.80 -9.43
C LEU A 536 -32.44 -0.77 -10.03
N TYR A 537 -33.43 -1.26 -9.30
CA TYR A 537 -34.83 -1.27 -9.73
C TYR A 537 -35.61 0.00 -9.34
N GLN A 538 -35.27 0.67 -8.24
CA GLN A 538 -36.03 1.84 -7.76
C GLN A 538 -35.56 3.16 -8.39
N GLU A 539 -34.24 3.36 -8.42
CA GLU A 539 -33.59 4.64 -8.77
C GLU A 539 -32.58 4.48 -9.91
N GLY A 540 -32.18 3.25 -10.22
CA GLY A 540 -31.29 2.89 -11.32
C GLY A 540 -31.98 2.72 -12.67
N ASN A 541 -31.16 2.46 -13.69
CA ASN A 541 -31.57 2.42 -15.09
C ASN A 541 -32.40 1.19 -15.52
N ILE A 542 -32.75 0.28 -14.60
CA ILE A 542 -33.74 -0.79 -14.89
C ILE A 542 -35.16 -0.25 -14.69
N PHE A 543 -35.39 0.51 -13.62
CA PHE A 543 -36.66 1.11 -13.24
C PHE A 543 -37.88 0.15 -13.27
N ASP A 544 -37.99 -0.69 -12.24
CA ASP A 544 -39.14 -1.57 -11.98
C ASP A 544 -39.59 -1.44 -10.51
N ILE A 545 -40.62 -0.62 -10.29
CA ILE A 545 -41.13 -0.31 -8.95
C ILE A 545 -41.79 -1.54 -8.27
N GLU A 546 -42.40 -2.44 -9.04
CA GLU A 546 -42.98 -3.67 -8.48
C GLU A 546 -41.87 -4.62 -8.01
N ARG A 547 -40.79 -4.76 -8.80
CA ARG A 547 -39.62 -5.55 -8.40
C ARG A 547 -38.90 -4.93 -7.21
N ALA A 548 -38.70 -3.61 -7.18
CA ALA A 548 -38.11 -2.91 -6.05
C ALA A 548 -38.88 -3.14 -4.73
N GLN A 549 -40.22 -3.18 -4.78
CA GLN A 549 -41.05 -3.50 -3.62
C GLN A 549 -40.86 -4.93 -3.12
N ILE A 550 -40.82 -5.91 -4.04
CA ILE A 550 -40.53 -7.31 -3.70
C ILE A 550 -39.15 -7.40 -3.03
N GLU A 551 -38.14 -6.74 -3.58
CA GLU A 551 -36.78 -6.81 -3.04
C GLU A 551 -36.59 -6.07 -1.70
N LYS A 552 -37.38 -5.00 -1.43
CA LYS A 552 -37.45 -4.41 -0.08
C LYS A 552 -38.04 -5.40 0.94
N ILE A 553 -39.07 -6.15 0.57
CA ILE A 553 -39.66 -7.19 1.43
C ILE A 553 -38.65 -8.34 1.64
N ASN A 554 -37.92 -8.75 0.60
CA ASN A 554 -36.85 -9.75 0.70
C ASN A 554 -35.73 -9.27 1.63
N PHE A 555 -35.28 -8.02 1.49
CA PHE A 555 -34.31 -7.40 2.41
C PHE A 555 -34.77 -7.50 3.87
N PHE A 556 -35.99 -7.05 4.18
CA PHE A 556 -36.48 -7.10 5.55
C PHE A 556 -36.62 -8.54 6.06
N THR A 557 -37.17 -9.45 5.26
CA THR A 557 -37.39 -10.85 5.69
C THR A 557 -36.10 -11.65 5.85
N SER A 558 -35.08 -11.39 5.02
CA SER A 558 -33.78 -12.08 5.08
C SER A 558 -32.86 -11.57 6.18
N TYR A 559 -32.99 -10.31 6.63
CA TYR A 559 -32.01 -9.66 7.52
C TYR A 559 -32.55 -9.14 8.85
N ASN A 560 -33.87 -9.20 9.12
CA ASN A 560 -34.45 -8.78 10.41
C ASN A 560 -33.83 -9.52 11.63
N PRO A 561 -34.04 -9.04 12.87
CA PRO A 561 -33.44 -9.64 14.06
C PRO A 561 -33.76 -11.11 14.37
N ASP A 562 -34.80 -11.70 13.77
CA ASP A 562 -35.11 -13.14 13.92
C ASP A 562 -34.43 -14.03 12.86
N SER A 563 -33.84 -13.43 11.82
CA SER A 563 -33.32 -14.11 10.63
C SER A 563 -32.08 -14.99 10.88
N GLN A 564 -31.79 -15.88 9.94
CA GLN A 564 -30.56 -16.69 9.98
C GLN A 564 -29.30 -15.85 9.76
N TRP A 565 -29.37 -14.86 8.87
CA TRP A 565 -28.28 -13.91 8.64
C TRP A 565 -27.95 -13.16 9.95
N TRP A 566 -28.96 -12.66 10.65
CA TRP A 566 -28.74 -11.94 11.91
C TRP A 566 -28.13 -12.81 13.00
N LYS A 567 -28.52 -14.09 13.09
CA LYS A 567 -27.94 -15.07 14.02
C LYS A 567 -26.49 -15.41 13.68
N LYS A 568 -26.14 -15.52 12.40
CA LYS A 568 -24.75 -15.77 11.95
C LYS A 568 -23.85 -14.55 12.18
N ASN A 569 -24.36 -13.34 11.88
CA ASN A 569 -23.60 -12.10 11.91
C ASN A 569 -23.75 -11.41 13.27
N GLU A 570 -23.08 -11.94 14.29
CA GLU A 570 -23.17 -11.45 15.67
C GLU A 570 -22.40 -10.15 15.93
N ASN A 571 -21.45 -9.80 15.06
CA ASN A 571 -20.58 -8.63 15.21
C ASN A 571 -21.40 -7.33 15.38
N PRO A 572 -21.28 -6.62 16.53
CA PRO A 572 -22.01 -5.38 16.75
C PRO A 572 -21.72 -4.28 15.73
N ALA A 573 -20.51 -4.25 15.14
CA ALA A 573 -20.16 -3.28 14.11
C ALA A 573 -20.92 -3.52 12.80
N THR A 574 -21.06 -4.78 12.37
CA THR A 574 -21.87 -5.19 11.21
C THR A 574 -23.34 -4.87 11.47
N ARG A 575 -23.91 -5.34 12.59
CA ARG A 575 -25.31 -5.07 12.95
C ARG A 575 -25.61 -3.57 13.00
N LYS A 576 -24.69 -2.74 13.52
CA LYS A 576 -24.84 -1.28 13.57
C LYS A 576 -24.95 -0.60 12.19
N LYS A 577 -24.33 -1.16 11.14
CA LYS A 577 -24.51 -0.68 9.75
C LYS A 577 -25.90 -1.05 9.20
N VAL A 578 -26.37 -2.26 9.51
CA VAL A 578 -27.57 -2.86 8.90
C VAL A 578 -28.87 -2.41 9.59
N ILE A 579 -28.86 -2.13 10.91
CA ILE A 579 -30.04 -1.61 11.65
C ILE A 579 -30.73 -0.42 10.96
N PRO A 580 -30.04 0.70 10.62
CA PRO A 580 -30.71 1.84 9.98
C PRO A 580 -31.22 1.52 8.57
N LEU A 581 -30.60 0.58 7.85
CA LEU A 581 -31.09 0.11 6.55
C LEU A 581 -32.38 -0.70 6.71
N LEU A 582 -32.43 -1.63 7.68
CA LEU A 582 -33.63 -2.39 8.03
C LEU A 582 -34.79 -1.49 8.45
N GLU A 583 -34.53 -0.52 9.33
CA GLU A 583 -35.54 0.41 9.81
C GLU A 583 -36.10 1.26 8.65
N LYS A 584 -35.22 1.87 7.84
CA LYS A 584 -35.61 2.67 6.66
C LYS A 584 -36.39 1.82 5.65
N THR A 585 -35.94 0.61 5.34
CA THR A 585 -36.60 -0.28 4.39
C THR A 585 -37.99 -0.67 4.85
N LEU A 586 -38.18 -0.97 6.14
CA LEU A 586 -39.51 -1.29 6.67
C LEU A 586 -40.44 -0.07 6.70
N ASP A 587 -39.93 1.12 7.04
CA ASP A 587 -40.67 2.40 6.98
C ASP A 587 -41.18 2.68 5.55
N MET A 588 -40.32 2.48 4.54
CA MET A 588 -40.69 2.59 3.11
C MET A 588 -41.78 1.58 2.70
N ILE A 589 -41.66 0.30 3.10
CA ILE A 589 -42.69 -0.73 2.84
C ILE A 589 -44.04 -0.31 3.45
N ILE A 590 -44.03 0.19 4.68
CA ILE A 590 -45.24 0.61 5.40
C ILE A 590 -45.94 1.76 4.68
N ASP A 591 -45.21 2.81 4.28
CA ASP A 591 -45.82 3.96 3.61
C ASP A 591 -46.26 3.64 2.17
N GLU A 592 -45.53 2.82 1.42
CA GLU A 592 -45.94 2.36 0.08
C GLU A 592 -47.21 1.50 0.12
N LEU A 593 -47.33 0.58 1.08
CA LEU A 593 -48.54 -0.21 1.29
C LEU A 593 -49.74 0.67 1.66
N LEU A 594 -49.54 1.73 2.43
CA LEU A 594 -50.61 2.67 2.81
C LEU A 594 -51.13 3.47 1.61
N VAL A 595 -50.23 3.90 0.71
CA VAL A 595 -50.57 4.57 -0.55
C VAL A 595 -51.38 3.60 -1.43
N GLN A 596 -50.85 2.42 -1.72
CA GLN A 596 -51.53 1.41 -2.54
C GLN A 596 -52.92 1.03 -2.00
N ALA A 597 -53.03 0.78 -0.70
CA ALA A 597 -54.31 0.44 -0.05
C ALA A 597 -55.33 1.58 -0.16
N THR A 598 -54.86 2.83 -0.20
CA THR A 598 -55.72 4.02 -0.27
C THR A 598 -56.16 4.31 -1.71
N ASP A 599 -55.26 4.19 -2.68
CA ASP A 599 -55.54 4.45 -4.10
C ASP A 599 -56.42 3.34 -4.72
N ALA A 600 -56.12 2.08 -4.43
CA ALA A 600 -56.89 0.93 -4.91
C ALA A 600 -58.14 0.63 -4.05
N GLY A 601 -58.21 1.17 -2.83
CA GLY A 601 -59.20 0.80 -1.82
C GLY A 601 -59.08 -0.66 -1.33
N ASP A 602 -57.92 -1.29 -1.54
CA ASP A 602 -57.72 -2.72 -1.30
C ASP A 602 -57.60 -3.04 0.21
N ARG A 603 -58.53 -3.86 0.70
CA ARG A 603 -58.54 -4.36 2.08
C ARG A 603 -57.34 -5.26 2.38
N ASN A 604 -56.83 -6.02 1.41
CA ASN A 604 -55.67 -6.90 1.61
C ASN A 604 -54.41 -6.09 1.85
N LYS A 605 -54.21 -5.00 1.11
CA LYS A 605 -53.09 -4.06 1.34
C LYS A 605 -53.16 -3.38 2.71
N TYR A 606 -54.35 -3.10 3.25
CA TYR A 606 -54.48 -2.66 4.65
C TYR A 606 -54.11 -3.75 5.68
N ILE A 607 -54.26 -5.05 5.35
CA ILE A 607 -53.81 -6.16 6.23
C ILE A 607 -52.28 -6.34 6.15
N GLU A 608 -51.69 -6.22 4.96
CA GLU A 608 -50.23 -6.18 4.79
C GLU A 608 -49.61 -4.99 5.54
N TYR A 609 -50.24 -3.81 5.43
CA TYR A 609 -49.88 -2.61 6.18
C TYR A 609 -49.89 -2.85 7.71
N GLU A 610 -50.95 -3.49 8.23
CA GLU A 610 -51.02 -3.86 9.64
C GLU A 610 -49.85 -4.78 10.04
N LYS A 611 -49.60 -5.84 9.25
CA LYS A 611 -48.50 -6.80 9.51
C LYS A 611 -47.16 -6.08 9.66
N TYR A 612 -46.76 -5.30 8.65
CA TYR A 612 -45.43 -4.65 8.67
C TYR A 612 -45.34 -3.53 9.70
N SER A 613 -46.43 -2.80 9.96
CA SER A 613 -46.49 -1.82 11.05
C SER A 613 -46.23 -2.48 12.41
N ARG A 614 -46.80 -3.67 12.65
CA ARG A 614 -46.56 -4.44 13.88
C ARG A 614 -45.12 -4.95 14.00
N GLU A 615 -44.50 -5.40 12.90
CA GLU A 615 -43.07 -5.76 12.92
C GLU A 615 -42.18 -4.55 13.22
N TYR A 616 -42.48 -3.36 12.66
CA TYR A 616 -41.71 -2.15 12.98
C TYR A 616 -41.78 -1.84 14.48
N LEU A 617 -43.00 -1.85 15.04
CA LEU A 617 -43.22 -1.56 16.46
C LEU A 617 -42.63 -2.62 17.39
N ARG A 618 -42.50 -3.87 16.91
CA ARG A 618 -41.86 -4.97 17.64
C ARG A 618 -40.33 -4.80 17.73
N PHE A 619 -39.68 -4.44 16.63
CA PHE A 619 -38.21 -4.32 16.57
C PHE A 619 -37.70 -2.92 16.98
N TRP A 620 -38.47 -1.86 16.69
CA TRP A 620 -38.16 -0.47 17.02
C TRP A 620 -39.31 0.24 17.77
N PRO A 621 -39.73 -0.24 18.95
CA PRO A 621 -40.79 0.39 19.75
C PRO A 621 -40.44 1.83 20.19
N LYS A 622 -39.16 2.21 20.14
CA LYS A 622 -38.69 3.59 20.41
C LYS A 622 -38.01 4.22 19.19
N GLY A 623 -38.28 3.69 17.99
CA GLY A 623 -37.77 4.25 16.74
C GLY A 623 -38.37 5.62 16.41
N PRO A 624 -37.67 6.48 15.66
CA PRO A 624 -38.12 7.83 15.27
C PRO A 624 -39.53 7.91 14.66
N ASN A 625 -40.02 6.86 14.00
CA ASN A 625 -41.35 6.83 13.40
C ASN A 625 -42.38 5.97 14.17
N ALA A 626 -42.01 5.31 15.28
CA ALA A 626 -42.86 4.38 16.02
C ALA A 626 -44.23 4.97 16.39
N TYR A 627 -44.25 6.15 17.00
CA TYR A 627 -45.50 6.84 17.38
C TYR A 627 -46.38 7.22 16.18
N LYS A 628 -45.77 7.55 15.03
CA LYS A 628 -46.49 7.89 13.78
C LYS A 628 -47.11 6.64 13.18
N ILE A 629 -46.35 5.55 13.12
CA ILE A 629 -46.78 4.24 12.60
C ILE A 629 -47.91 3.70 13.47
N LEU A 630 -47.77 3.71 14.80
CA LEU A 630 -48.82 3.26 15.73
C LEU A 630 -50.11 4.09 15.61
N TYR A 631 -50.02 5.41 15.48
CA TYR A 631 -51.19 6.27 15.25
C TYR A 631 -51.86 6.02 13.88
N LYS A 632 -51.07 5.90 12.80
CA LYS A 632 -51.58 5.55 11.46
C LYS A 632 -52.25 4.16 11.49
N LEU A 633 -51.65 3.18 12.17
CA LEU A 633 -52.17 1.83 12.37
C LEU A 633 -53.51 1.83 13.11
N ALA A 634 -53.62 2.57 14.22
CA ALA A 634 -54.88 2.76 14.93
C ALA A 634 -56.00 3.30 14.02
N SER A 635 -55.66 4.28 13.17
CA SER A 635 -56.59 4.86 12.19
C SER A 635 -57.02 3.85 11.10
N VAL A 636 -56.09 3.04 10.58
CA VAL A 636 -56.38 1.97 9.62
C VAL A 636 -57.25 0.88 10.25
N LEU A 637 -56.94 0.46 11.48
CA LEU A 637 -57.74 -0.49 12.24
C LEU A 637 -59.19 -0.01 12.40
N GLU A 638 -59.40 1.22 12.84
CA GLU A 638 -60.75 1.76 13.06
C GLU A 638 -61.54 1.91 11.75
N ASN A 639 -60.94 2.59 10.75
CA ASN A 639 -61.68 3.13 9.61
C ASN A 639 -61.69 2.19 8.39
N LYS A 640 -60.64 1.39 8.20
CA LYS A 640 -60.45 0.55 7.01
C LYS A 640 -60.67 -0.93 7.31
N LEU A 641 -60.04 -1.43 8.37
CA LEU A 641 -60.19 -2.82 8.79
C LEU A 641 -61.45 -3.07 9.63
N ARG A 642 -62.04 -2.01 10.22
CA ARG A 642 -63.25 -2.05 11.07
C ARG A 642 -63.05 -2.84 12.38
N GLN A 643 -61.90 -2.69 13.00
CA GLN A 643 -61.48 -3.30 14.25
C GLN A 643 -61.32 -2.22 15.36
N PRO A 644 -62.41 -1.55 15.79
CA PRO A 644 -62.33 -0.35 16.63
C PRO A 644 -61.79 -0.59 18.05
N MET A 645 -61.92 -1.80 18.62
CA MET A 645 -61.35 -2.12 19.94
C MET A 645 -59.82 -2.23 19.87
N LEU A 646 -59.28 -2.86 18.84
CA LEU A 646 -57.84 -2.90 18.59
C LEU A 646 -57.31 -1.50 18.29
N ALA A 647 -58.02 -0.71 17.48
CA ALA A 647 -57.71 0.71 17.27
C ALA A 647 -57.67 1.52 18.57
N MET A 648 -58.65 1.33 19.47
CA MET A 648 -58.71 2.00 20.77
C MET A 648 -57.50 1.63 21.65
N ARG A 649 -57.07 0.37 21.65
CA ARG A 649 -55.82 -0.04 22.32
C ARG A 649 -54.61 0.67 21.75
N GLU A 650 -54.43 0.69 20.43
CA GLU A 650 -53.25 1.30 19.83
C GLU A 650 -53.24 2.83 20.03
N TYR A 651 -54.41 3.50 19.95
CA TYR A 651 -54.54 4.92 20.31
C TYR A 651 -54.23 5.18 21.79
N TRP A 652 -54.62 4.28 22.70
CA TRP A 652 -54.28 4.40 24.10
C TRP A 652 -52.77 4.31 24.32
N GLN A 653 -52.07 3.43 23.60
CA GLN A 653 -50.60 3.37 23.65
C GLN A 653 -49.96 4.66 23.13
N VAL A 654 -50.42 5.23 22.01
CA VAL A 654 -49.93 6.56 21.52
C VAL A 654 -50.09 7.65 22.59
N ALA A 655 -51.22 7.65 23.32
CA ALA A 655 -51.53 8.68 24.31
C ALA A 655 -50.70 8.58 25.62
N ASN A 656 -50.19 7.38 25.96
CA ASN A 656 -49.58 7.08 27.27
C ASN A 656 -48.11 6.62 27.21
N GLU A 657 -47.64 6.06 26.09
CA GLU A 657 -46.26 5.55 25.95
C GLU A 657 -45.35 6.49 25.15
N TYR A 658 -45.93 7.46 24.42
CA TYR A 658 -45.22 8.41 23.57
C TYR A 658 -45.56 9.86 23.96
N ASP A 659 -45.07 10.27 25.14
CA ASP A 659 -45.36 11.57 25.77
C ASP A 659 -45.13 12.79 24.88
N ASP A 660 -44.05 12.78 24.09
CA ASP A 660 -43.63 13.87 23.19
C ASP A 660 -44.27 13.80 21.78
N SER A 661 -45.22 12.89 21.55
CA SER A 661 -45.83 12.72 20.24
C SER A 661 -46.83 13.81 19.90
N THR A 662 -46.75 14.34 18.67
CA THR A 662 -47.74 15.29 18.11
C THR A 662 -49.15 14.70 17.97
N TYR A 663 -49.31 13.39 18.17
CA TYR A 663 -50.58 12.68 18.12
C TYR A 663 -51.21 12.39 19.49
N ARG A 664 -50.53 12.68 20.60
CA ARG A 664 -50.95 12.31 21.95
C ARG A 664 -52.38 12.72 22.29
N GLU A 665 -52.69 14.02 22.21
CA GLU A 665 -54.02 14.55 22.53
C GLU A 665 -55.10 14.03 21.57
N ILE A 666 -54.74 13.89 20.29
CA ILE A 666 -55.64 13.39 19.25
C ILE A 666 -56.01 11.93 19.55
N ALA A 667 -55.01 11.10 19.87
CA ALA A 667 -55.19 9.70 20.21
C ALA A 667 -56.04 9.53 21.48
N ALA A 668 -55.77 10.30 22.54
CA ALA A 668 -56.61 10.33 23.74
C ALA A 668 -58.08 10.69 23.41
N GLY A 669 -58.29 11.68 22.54
CA GLY A 669 -59.62 12.04 22.03
C GLY A 669 -60.30 10.90 21.26
N ARG A 670 -59.55 10.12 20.45
CA ARG A 670 -60.07 8.93 19.75
C ARG A 670 -60.47 7.82 20.73
N VAL A 671 -59.66 7.54 21.75
CA VAL A 671 -59.99 6.56 22.80
C VAL A 671 -61.33 6.89 23.45
N VAL A 672 -61.52 8.15 23.88
CA VAL A 672 -62.79 8.61 24.49
C VAL A 672 -63.95 8.52 23.49
N ALA A 673 -63.76 8.90 22.23
CA ALA A 673 -64.80 8.84 21.21
C ALA A 673 -65.26 7.41 20.89
N ILE A 674 -64.32 6.45 20.82
CA ILE A 674 -64.63 5.04 20.61
C ILE A 674 -65.35 4.48 21.84
N ALA A 675 -64.86 4.71 23.05
CA ALA A 675 -65.50 4.27 24.29
C ALA A 675 -66.95 4.78 24.43
N GLN A 676 -67.18 6.09 24.20
CA GLN A 676 -68.52 6.68 24.25
C GLN A 676 -69.48 6.10 23.20
N LYS A 677 -68.96 5.69 22.04
CA LYS A 677 -69.76 5.04 20.99
C LYS A 677 -70.19 3.64 21.40
N PHE A 678 -69.31 2.88 22.06
CA PHE A 678 -69.61 1.55 22.59
C PHE A 678 -70.60 1.62 23.77
N ASN A 679 -70.37 2.50 24.75
CA ASN A 679 -71.28 2.70 25.89
C ASN A 679 -72.72 2.99 25.44
N LYS A 680 -72.90 3.85 24.42
CA LYS A 680 -74.22 4.15 23.84
C LYS A 680 -74.85 2.98 23.08
N GLN A 681 -74.06 2.06 22.52
CA GLN A 681 -74.57 0.86 21.86
C GLN A 681 -75.01 -0.18 22.89
N GLU A 682 -74.30 -0.30 24.00
CA GLU A 682 -74.65 -1.13 25.14
C GLU A 682 -75.89 -0.60 25.90
N GLU A 683 -75.92 0.69 26.24
CA GLU A 683 -77.08 1.38 26.81
C GLU A 683 -78.37 1.23 25.97
N SER A 684 -78.22 1.05 24.65
CA SER A 684 -79.33 0.83 23.72
C SER A 684 -79.60 -0.64 23.39
N GLY A 685 -78.94 -1.58 24.09
CA GLY A 685 -79.12 -3.03 23.94
C GLY A 685 -78.73 -3.58 22.57
N ARG A 686 -77.87 -2.88 21.81
CA ARG A 686 -77.44 -3.27 20.45
C ARG A 686 -76.23 -4.20 20.44
N ILE A 687 -75.52 -4.25 21.56
CA ILE A 687 -74.39 -5.12 21.88
C ILE A 687 -74.41 -5.34 23.40
N TYR A 688 -73.60 -6.26 23.88
CA TYR A 688 -73.18 -6.36 25.27
C TYR A 688 -71.64 -6.37 25.31
N VAL A 689 -71.01 -5.69 26.27
CA VAL A 689 -69.56 -5.77 26.47
C VAL A 689 -69.30 -6.59 27.73
N SER A 690 -68.55 -7.68 27.61
CA SER A 690 -68.21 -8.55 28.74
C SER A 690 -67.19 -7.89 29.69
N ASP A 691 -67.05 -8.43 30.89
CA ASP A 691 -66.10 -7.92 31.91
C ASP A 691 -64.63 -7.97 31.45
N ASP A 692 -64.29 -8.85 30.50
CA ASP A 692 -62.99 -8.96 29.84
C ASP A 692 -62.89 -8.15 28.52
N GLY A 693 -63.95 -7.44 28.13
CA GLY A 693 -63.96 -6.47 27.02
C GLY A 693 -64.32 -7.03 25.65
N GLU A 694 -64.84 -8.25 25.55
CA GLU A 694 -65.37 -8.79 24.29
C GLU A 694 -66.72 -8.14 23.93
N ILE A 695 -66.92 -7.83 22.65
CA ILE A 695 -68.19 -7.32 22.15
C ILE A 695 -69.05 -8.51 21.72
N LEU A 696 -70.08 -8.79 22.51
CA LEU A 696 -71.05 -9.85 22.29
C LEU A 696 -72.31 -9.28 21.60
N PRO A 697 -73.06 -10.13 20.86
CA PRO A 697 -74.38 -9.73 20.35
C PRO A 697 -75.33 -9.34 21.51
N PRO A 698 -76.45 -8.66 21.22
CA PRO A 698 -77.50 -8.43 22.21
C PRO A 698 -77.83 -9.70 22.97
N LEU A 699 -77.99 -9.60 24.29
CA LEU A 699 -78.54 -10.69 25.10
C LEU A 699 -79.92 -11.06 24.55
N ASP A 700 -80.04 -12.27 24.00
CA ASP A 700 -81.31 -12.79 23.51
C ASP A 700 -82.30 -12.84 24.68
N SER A 701 -83.41 -12.12 24.56
CA SER A 701 -84.39 -11.94 25.65
C SER A 701 -85.23 -13.19 25.98
N THR A 702 -84.70 -14.38 25.71
CA THR A 702 -85.38 -15.69 25.83
C THR A 702 -84.54 -16.83 26.43
N SER A 703 -83.41 -16.54 27.09
CA SER A 703 -82.69 -17.49 27.96
C SER A 703 -82.94 -17.22 29.45
#